data_AF-A0A091NTT6-F1
#
_entry.id   AF-A0A091NTT6-F1
#
_cell.length_a   1.000
_cell.length_b   1.000
_cell.length_c   1.000
_cell.angle_alpha   90.00
_cell.angle_beta   90.00
_cell.angle_gamma   90.00
#
_symmetry.space_group_name_H-M   'P 1'
#
loop_
_entity.id
_entity.type
_entity.pdbx_description
1 polymer ?
#
loop_
_entity_poly.entity_id
_entity_poly.type
_entity_poly.pdbx_seq_one_letter_code
_entity_poly.pdbx_strand_id
1 'polypeptide(L)'
;VILLSFLGHPEIFPLVFTTETQEIFNCRVDEDVTEENCFKLIKKEDIIQDLKTRAAISDFHPIRKVVLEYPGEELLVVFDAKLQYGQSFYLVASEEAKENLLKPPETAEEEKEDDEEGTLEFHPYKPPVPKPWVSLGSEKEIEEESVKETVPKIKYMISRVCTNFGAPVAFTDRNASQVEGSYAEYTSYQEKAFSIQMLLKDVGIQMAPKVREASTQTKWTYQKNAATQYFPRQFSNEEKEESLSSTKLKEFLASVHLRMEIALQQNEIMNAFSDDWKALGGEERSSDGMPNVYLKAYQSFTDLRYLKDRTISCVCWHPTKWGIIAVSARERLSYEDQVNLSDKALLQESVIVFWSILDPIHPQLMLECPEDIYCFQFSPHDPNIIAGGCINGQIVLWDISEHEEKLQNAKPVADEVKTTAANMPSLMEVQQSSTEPPLVRYCAVSSIQHSHKKPVRDIHWLVDYFQDSQINVTLENRGEMCMQLVTCSPDCSVLFWNIPATILPQKPSTEDVKEKENFRNPLDVPDTSVHLDLCWEPLVKINLCESDTNTEDGPVRIVLSELHYHCKTADKRKPRNALQLLTTERPYTEMSASKTKNEVLESMSTGFFVGTEGGEIVYSDWKVETDSDSARAVNTQKYAIHTETIHTLQRSPFFKDIILSIGGRNFAIWEEGVTNGPILQSSCSAGRYTAGHWSLTRPGVFFIGRDDGNIDIWDLVKKTYEPSHFQNISKSMITFISPWIASPKQHFLAVSDDLGVLHVLEICQTLSYPLQNE
;
A
#
# COMPACT_ATOMS: atom_id res chain seq x y z
N VAL A 1 -43.68 50.56 -31.16
CA VAL A 1 -42.61 49.55 -31.35
C VAL A 1 -42.51 48.81 -30.02
N ILE A 2 -43.47 47.92 -29.73
CA ILE A 2 -43.30 46.45 -29.79
C ILE A 2 -41.95 46.04 -29.18
N LEU A 3 -41.89 46.03 -27.85
CA LEU A 3 -40.93 45.27 -27.05
C LEU A 3 -41.32 45.43 -25.59
N LEU A 4 -42.04 44.44 -25.06
CA LEU A 4 -42.08 43.99 -23.65
C LEU A 4 -43.23 42.97 -23.49
N SER A 5 -43.27 41.98 -24.39
CA SER A 5 -44.13 40.79 -24.30
C SER A 5 -43.24 39.56 -24.16
N PHE A 6 -42.32 39.60 -23.19
CA PHE A 6 -41.43 38.50 -22.84
C PHE A 6 -41.44 38.37 -21.32
N LEU A 7 -42.49 37.72 -20.81
CA LEU A 7 -42.61 37.05 -19.50
C LEU A 7 -44.11 36.76 -19.28
N GLY A 8 -44.61 35.66 -19.85
CA GLY A 8 -45.74 34.83 -19.40
C GLY A 8 -47.13 35.39 -19.02
N HIS A 9 -47.31 36.67 -18.65
CA HIS A 9 -48.51 37.19 -18.01
C HIS A 9 -48.97 38.49 -18.70
N PRO A 10 -50.00 38.45 -19.56
CA PRO A 10 -50.49 39.64 -20.27
C PRO A 10 -51.18 40.69 -19.37
N GLU A 11 -51.27 40.44 -18.07
CA GLU A 11 -52.08 41.20 -17.11
C GLU A 11 -51.25 42.04 -16.13
N ILE A 12 -49.91 42.02 -16.24
CA ILE A 12 -48.97 42.71 -15.33
C ILE A 12 -48.29 43.88 -16.06
N PHE A 13 -48.32 45.06 -15.45
CA PHE A 13 -47.72 46.28 -16.02
C PHE A 13 -46.66 46.87 -15.08
N PRO A 14 -45.37 46.87 -15.45
CA PRO A 14 -44.31 47.47 -14.63
C PRO A 14 -44.42 49.01 -14.61
N LEU A 15 -44.17 49.60 -13.43
CA LEU A 15 -44.22 51.04 -13.14
C LEU A 15 -43.04 51.49 -12.26
N VAL A 16 -42.64 52.75 -12.44
CA VAL A 16 -41.70 53.45 -11.55
C VAL A 16 -42.46 54.57 -10.85
N PHE A 17 -42.51 54.56 -9.52
CA PHE A 17 -43.07 55.67 -8.75
C PHE A 17 -41.97 56.61 -8.29
N THR A 18 -42.13 57.89 -8.61
CA THR A 18 -41.35 58.99 -8.04
C THR A 18 -41.65 59.14 -6.55
N THR A 19 -40.74 59.78 -5.80
CA THR A 19 -40.90 60.01 -4.35
C THR A 19 -42.20 60.75 -4.03
N GLU A 20 -42.61 61.70 -4.88
CA GLU A 20 -43.88 62.41 -4.72
C GLU A 20 -45.10 61.48 -4.86
N THR A 21 -45.08 60.56 -5.83
CA THR A 21 -46.17 59.59 -6.02
C THR A 21 -46.21 58.56 -4.88
N GLN A 22 -45.04 58.16 -4.35
CA GLN A 22 -44.97 57.28 -3.19
C GLN A 22 -45.55 57.92 -1.92
N GLU A 23 -45.36 59.24 -1.74
CA GLU A 23 -45.97 60.00 -0.65
C GLU A 23 -47.48 60.16 -0.80
N ILE A 24 -47.96 60.44 -2.02
CA ILE A 24 -49.39 60.65 -2.27
C ILE A 24 -50.21 59.38 -1.98
N PHE A 25 -49.68 58.21 -2.34
CA PHE A 25 -50.38 56.94 -2.21
C PHE A 25 -49.95 56.10 -0.99
N ASN A 26 -49.09 56.64 -0.12
CA ASN A 26 -48.52 55.95 1.05
C ASN A 26 -47.98 54.56 0.68
N CYS A 27 -47.08 54.54 -0.30
CA CYS A 27 -46.39 53.35 -0.78
C CYS A 27 -44.86 53.56 -0.77
N ARG A 28 -44.35 54.22 0.27
CA ARG A 28 -42.90 54.41 0.46
C ARG A 28 -42.22 53.07 0.69
N VAL A 29 -41.16 52.85 -0.09
CA VAL A 29 -40.29 51.67 0.04
C VAL A 29 -39.66 51.67 1.43
N ASP A 30 -39.64 50.50 2.09
CA ASP A 30 -39.10 50.24 3.45
C ASP A 30 -39.89 50.85 4.63
N GLU A 31 -40.90 51.70 4.39
CA GLU A 31 -41.83 52.21 5.42
C GLU A 31 -43.23 51.60 5.30
N ASP A 32 -43.89 51.77 4.15
CA ASP A 32 -45.29 51.37 3.93
C ASP A 32 -45.43 50.03 3.19
N VAL A 33 -44.40 49.67 2.40
CA VAL A 33 -44.36 48.42 1.63
C VAL A 33 -42.99 47.77 1.86
N THR A 34 -43.00 46.55 2.39
CA THR A 34 -41.80 45.77 2.77
C THR A 34 -41.80 44.42 2.06
N GLU A 35 -40.69 43.67 2.10
CA GLU A 35 -40.59 42.34 1.47
C GLU A 35 -41.63 41.34 2.00
N GLU A 36 -42.06 41.47 3.26
CA GLU A 36 -43.10 40.61 3.86
C GLU A 36 -44.53 41.06 3.49
N ASN A 37 -44.73 42.36 3.24
CA ASN A 37 -46.02 42.92 2.86
C ASN A 37 -45.88 43.77 1.59
N CYS A 38 -45.68 43.07 0.46
CA CYS A 38 -45.31 43.67 -0.82
C CYS A 38 -46.46 44.36 -1.55
N PHE A 39 -47.70 44.30 -1.06
CA PHE A 39 -48.87 44.73 -1.84
C PHE A 39 -49.67 45.86 -1.19
N LYS A 40 -50.14 46.80 -2.03
CA LYS A 40 -50.98 47.92 -1.63
C LYS A 40 -52.19 48.05 -2.55
N LEU A 41 -53.37 48.21 -1.95
CA LEU A 41 -54.61 48.51 -2.66
C LEU A 41 -54.79 50.02 -2.76
N ILE A 42 -54.94 50.53 -3.98
CA ILE A 42 -55.18 51.95 -4.27
C ILE A 42 -56.55 52.08 -4.96
N LYS A 43 -57.35 53.04 -4.53
CA LYS A 43 -58.66 53.31 -5.13
C LYS A 43 -58.50 53.90 -6.52
N LYS A 44 -59.32 53.44 -7.46
CA LYS A 44 -59.32 53.91 -8.84
C LYS A 44 -59.63 55.40 -8.94
N GLU A 45 -60.50 55.92 -8.08
CA GLU A 45 -60.87 57.34 -8.04
C GLU A 45 -59.66 58.23 -7.71
N ASP A 46 -58.81 57.80 -6.79
CA ASP A 46 -57.64 58.57 -6.34
C ASP A 46 -56.58 58.65 -7.46
N ILE A 47 -56.39 57.55 -8.21
CA ILE A 47 -55.49 57.52 -9.39
C ILE A 47 -56.05 58.40 -10.52
N ILE A 48 -57.37 58.39 -10.74
CA ILE A 48 -58.01 59.25 -11.74
C ILE A 48 -57.90 60.73 -11.34
N GLN A 49 -58.01 61.04 -10.05
CA GLN A 49 -57.85 62.40 -9.53
C GLN A 49 -56.40 62.88 -9.70
N ASP A 50 -55.42 62.02 -9.43
CA ASP A 50 -54.00 62.30 -9.66
C ASP A 50 -53.66 62.53 -11.14
N LEU A 51 -54.22 61.71 -12.03
CA LEU A 51 -54.09 61.89 -13.48
C LEU A 51 -54.70 63.20 -13.98
N LYS A 52 -55.72 63.73 -13.29
CA LYS A 52 -56.32 65.04 -13.62
C LYS A 52 -55.50 66.22 -13.10
N THR A 53 -54.89 66.09 -11.92
CA THR A 53 -54.11 67.18 -11.29
C THR A 53 -52.71 67.31 -11.87
N ARG A 54 -52.00 66.19 -12.09
CA ARG A 54 -50.59 66.17 -12.56
C ARG A 54 -50.43 65.86 -14.04
N ALA A 55 -51.49 65.43 -14.74
CA ALA A 55 -51.54 65.19 -16.19
C ALA A 55 -50.38 64.33 -16.74
N ALA A 56 -49.38 64.95 -17.40
CA ALA A 56 -48.23 64.26 -18.00
C ALA A 56 -47.08 63.98 -17.01
N ILE A 57 -47.17 64.53 -15.79
CA ILE A 57 -46.19 64.37 -14.71
C ILE A 57 -46.56 63.18 -13.80
N SER A 58 -47.80 62.66 -13.88
CA SER A 58 -48.20 61.49 -13.10
C SER A 58 -47.56 60.22 -13.64
N ASP A 59 -47.00 59.41 -12.74
CA ASP A 59 -46.36 58.13 -13.06
C ASP A 59 -47.34 57.08 -13.63
N PHE A 60 -48.65 57.29 -13.45
CA PHE A 60 -49.71 56.47 -14.04
C PHE A 60 -50.09 56.87 -15.48
N HIS A 61 -49.48 57.92 -16.04
CA HIS A 61 -49.80 58.40 -17.38
C HIS A 61 -49.61 57.34 -18.49
N PRO A 62 -48.54 56.53 -18.51
CA PRO A 62 -48.30 55.52 -19.55
C PRO A 62 -49.39 54.44 -19.61
N ILE A 63 -50.00 54.12 -18.46
CA ILE A 63 -51.01 53.06 -18.31
C ILE A 63 -52.44 53.61 -18.11
N ARG A 64 -52.66 54.90 -18.38
CA ARG A 64 -53.97 55.57 -18.21
C ARG A 64 -55.14 54.82 -18.87
N LYS A 65 -54.92 54.21 -20.04
CA LYS A 65 -55.97 53.43 -20.72
C LYS A 65 -56.36 52.18 -19.95
N VAL A 66 -55.38 51.45 -19.41
CA VAL A 66 -55.57 50.23 -18.61
C VAL A 66 -56.31 50.54 -17.32
N VAL A 67 -55.94 51.62 -16.61
CA VAL A 67 -56.62 52.06 -15.38
C VAL A 67 -58.08 52.43 -15.64
N LEU A 68 -58.38 53.09 -16.76
CA LEU A 68 -59.76 53.46 -17.12
C LEU A 68 -60.62 52.24 -17.47
N GLU A 69 -60.05 51.29 -18.22
CA GLU A 69 -60.72 50.06 -18.69
C GLU A 69 -60.88 48.99 -17.60
N TYR A 70 -60.15 49.09 -16.47
CA TYR A 70 -60.25 48.13 -15.37
C TYR A 70 -61.66 48.08 -14.75
N PRO A 71 -62.28 46.90 -14.59
CA PRO A 71 -63.67 46.77 -14.13
C PRO A 71 -63.86 47.06 -12.63
N GLY A 72 -62.84 46.89 -11.79
CA GLY A 72 -62.93 47.02 -10.33
C GLY A 72 -62.71 48.43 -9.77
N GLU A 73 -63.10 48.63 -8.51
CA GLU A 73 -62.96 49.91 -7.77
C GLU A 73 -61.55 50.11 -7.18
N GLU A 74 -60.81 49.02 -6.92
CA GLU A 74 -59.49 49.05 -6.29
C GLU A 74 -58.47 48.29 -7.13
N LEU A 75 -57.33 48.92 -7.36
CA LEU A 75 -56.21 48.40 -8.13
C LEU A 75 -55.09 47.94 -7.19
N LEU A 76 -54.52 46.76 -7.47
CA LEU A 76 -53.43 46.18 -6.67
C LEU A 76 -52.08 46.58 -7.26
N VAL A 77 -51.30 47.35 -6.48
CA VAL A 77 -49.92 47.67 -6.80
C VAL A 77 -49.01 46.83 -5.91
N VAL A 78 -48.03 46.18 -6.52
CA VAL A 78 -47.07 45.33 -5.81
C VAL A 78 -45.67 45.92 -5.96
N PHE A 79 -44.94 46.00 -4.85
CA PHE A 79 -43.52 46.33 -4.82
C PHE A 79 -42.69 45.10 -5.20
N ASP A 80 -41.87 45.25 -6.22
CA ASP A 80 -41.03 44.19 -6.76
C ASP A 80 -39.60 44.34 -6.24
N ALA A 81 -39.37 43.92 -4.98
CA ALA A 81 -38.05 43.95 -4.36
C ALA A 81 -36.99 43.18 -5.16
N LYS A 82 -37.43 42.13 -5.88
CA LYS A 82 -36.56 41.23 -6.66
C LYS A 82 -36.39 41.68 -8.12
N LEU A 83 -37.03 42.77 -8.55
CA LEU A 83 -37.01 43.30 -9.92
C LEU A 83 -37.34 42.24 -10.99
N GLN A 84 -38.25 41.30 -10.70
CA GLN A 84 -38.68 40.26 -11.64
C GLN A 84 -39.25 40.83 -12.95
N TYR A 85 -39.92 41.98 -12.89
CA TYR A 85 -40.49 42.67 -14.06
C TYR A 85 -39.71 43.93 -14.46
N GLY A 86 -38.52 44.12 -13.89
CA GLY A 86 -37.55 45.15 -14.30
C GLY A 86 -37.80 46.58 -13.81
N GLN A 87 -38.88 46.84 -13.08
CA GLN A 87 -39.16 48.12 -12.43
C GLN A 87 -39.56 47.92 -10.96
N SER A 88 -39.45 48.96 -10.13
CA SER A 88 -39.65 48.86 -8.68
C SER A 88 -41.07 48.51 -8.26
N PHE A 89 -42.08 48.82 -9.07
CA PHE A 89 -43.46 48.47 -8.84
C PHE A 89 -44.07 47.81 -10.08
N TYR A 90 -45.12 47.02 -9.90
CA TYR A 90 -45.99 46.63 -11.00
C TYR A 90 -47.46 46.66 -10.58
N LEU A 91 -48.32 46.92 -11.57
CA LEU A 91 -49.76 46.97 -11.43
C LEU A 91 -50.38 45.69 -12.00
N VAL A 92 -51.29 45.08 -11.24
CA VAL A 92 -52.10 43.95 -11.70
C VAL A 92 -53.41 44.47 -12.28
N ALA A 93 -53.64 44.24 -13.57
CA ALA A 93 -54.75 44.79 -14.34
C ALA A 93 -55.93 43.82 -14.56
N SER A 94 -55.95 42.67 -13.91
CA SER A 94 -57.04 41.68 -13.96
C SER A 94 -57.60 41.39 -12.57
N GLU A 95 -58.92 41.25 -12.45
CA GLU A 95 -59.57 40.88 -11.18
C GLU A 95 -59.26 39.43 -10.79
N GLU A 96 -59.17 38.52 -11.76
CA GLU A 96 -58.84 37.12 -11.51
C GLU A 96 -57.42 36.96 -10.93
N ALA A 97 -56.44 37.69 -11.49
CA ALA A 97 -55.07 37.70 -10.96
C ALA A 97 -54.97 38.39 -9.60
N LYS A 98 -55.75 39.46 -9.36
CA LYS A 98 -55.84 40.12 -8.04
C LYS A 98 -56.38 39.15 -6.99
N GLU A 99 -57.43 38.38 -7.28
CA GLU A 99 -58.00 37.42 -6.34
C GLU A 99 -57.08 36.23 -6.08
N ASN A 100 -56.40 35.71 -7.11
CA ASN A 100 -55.45 34.60 -6.97
C ASN A 100 -54.23 34.99 -6.11
N LEU A 101 -53.75 36.24 -6.21
CA LEU A 101 -52.65 36.74 -5.37
C LEU A 101 -53.09 36.97 -3.91
N LEU A 102 -54.34 37.38 -3.69
CA LEU A 102 -54.89 37.58 -2.34
C LEU A 102 -55.34 36.26 -1.68
N LYS A 103 -55.70 35.25 -2.47
CA LYS A 103 -56.17 33.93 -2.03
C LYS A 103 -55.58 32.83 -2.93
N PRO A 104 -54.37 32.34 -2.65
CA PRO A 104 -53.81 31.23 -3.42
C PRO A 104 -54.70 29.96 -3.28
N PRO A 105 -54.96 29.21 -4.36
CA PRO A 105 -55.73 27.97 -4.29
C PRO A 105 -54.97 26.87 -3.53
N GLU A 106 -55.63 26.19 -2.58
CA GLU A 106 -55.06 25.12 -1.72
C GLU A 106 -54.77 23.79 -2.46
N THR A 107 -54.35 23.79 -3.72
CA THR A 107 -54.08 22.53 -4.43
C THR A 107 -52.84 22.57 -5.32
N ALA A 108 -52.02 21.53 -5.11
CA ALA A 108 -50.82 21.12 -5.83
C ALA A 108 -49.54 21.91 -5.51
N GLU A 109 -48.82 21.41 -4.50
CA GLU A 109 -47.36 21.49 -4.42
C GLU A 109 -46.78 20.94 -5.74
N GLU A 110 -46.30 21.82 -6.62
CA GLU A 110 -45.29 21.45 -7.59
C GLU A 110 -43.93 21.60 -6.89
N GLU A 111 -43.35 20.45 -6.57
CA GLU A 111 -41.97 20.29 -6.11
C GLU A 111 -41.01 21.02 -7.06
N LYS A 112 -40.42 22.12 -6.59
CA LYS A 112 -39.06 22.49 -6.98
C LYS A 112 -38.17 22.14 -5.81
N GLU A 113 -37.37 21.10 -6.01
CA GLU A 113 -36.18 20.80 -5.23
C GLU A 113 -35.33 22.07 -5.16
N ASP A 114 -35.11 22.58 -3.97
CA ASP A 114 -33.80 23.08 -3.52
C ASP A 114 -33.79 23.06 -1.98
N ASP A 115 -32.76 22.43 -1.45
CA ASP A 115 -32.50 22.12 -0.06
C ASP A 115 -32.52 23.35 0.86
N GLU A 116 -33.35 23.35 1.91
CA GLU A 116 -33.06 24.01 3.19
C GLU A 116 -33.93 23.44 4.32
N GLU A 117 -33.30 23.08 5.44
CA GLU A 117 -33.91 22.43 6.62
C GLU A 117 -35.03 23.29 7.24
N GLY A 118 -36.29 22.97 6.91
CA GLY A 118 -37.50 23.59 7.47
C GLY A 118 -38.12 22.77 8.58
N THR A 119 -38.38 23.41 9.72
CA THR A 119 -38.91 22.84 10.96
C THR A 119 -40.30 22.21 10.77
N LEU A 120 -40.48 20.94 11.18
CA LEU A 120 -41.75 20.23 11.18
C LEU A 120 -42.79 20.94 12.07
N GLU A 121 -43.79 21.59 11.47
CA GLU A 121 -44.97 22.05 12.20
C GLU A 121 -45.79 20.84 12.69
N PHE A 122 -45.74 20.59 13.99
CA PHE A 122 -46.56 19.57 14.66
C PHE A 122 -48.02 20.04 14.74
N HIS A 123 -48.91 19.43 13.95
CA HIS A 123 -50.34 19.50 14.26
C HIS A 123 -50.65 18.60 15.48
N PRO A 124 -51.24 19.14 16.56
CA PRO A 124 -51.58 18.34 17.73
C PRO A 124 -52.62 17.28 17.39
N TYR A 125 -52.21 16.01 17.41
CA TYR A 125 -53.07 14.86 17.19
C TYR A 125 -54.11 14.74 18.32
N LYS A 126 -55.39 14.91 17.98
CA LYS A 126 -56.49 14.56 18.88
C LYS A 126 -56.82 13.07 18.70
N PRO A 127 -56.67 12.23 19.73
CA PRO A 127 -56.95 10.80 19.60
C PRO A 127 -58.42 10.58 19.19
N PRO A 128 -58.69 9.74 18.18
CA PRO A 128 -60.04 9.44 17.75
C PRO A 128 -60.75 8.65 18.84
N VAL A 129 -61.81 9.24 19.37
CA VAL A 129 -62.76 8.55 20.26
C VAL A 129 -63.53 7.54 19.40
N PRO A 130 -63.66 6.27 19.83
CA PRO A 130 -64.38 5.25 19.06
C PRO A 130 -65.81 5.72 18.79
N LYS A 131 -66.12 5.99 17.52
CA LYS A 131 -67.48 6.25 17.06
C LYS A 131 -68.16 4.90 16.77
N PRO A 132 -69.46 4.75 17.03
CA PRO A 132 -70.18 3.54 16.65
C PRO A 132 -70.09 3.33 15.14
N TRP A 133 -70.00 2.07 14.72
CA TRP A 133 -69.98 1.69 13.30
C TRP A 133 -71.25 2.20 12.62
N VAL A 134 -71.09 3.00 11.58
CA VAL A 134 -72.19 3.44 10.73
C VAL A 134 -72.03 2.75 9.39
N SER A 135 -72.89 1.78 9.13
CA SER A 135 -72.97 1.11 7.83
C SER A 135 -73.33 2.11 6.74
N LEU A 136 -72.55 2.10 5.65
CA LEU A 136 -72.80 2.88 4.43
C LEU A 136 -73.25 1.98 3.26
N GLY A 137 -73.75 0.76 3.55
CA GLY A 137 -74.40 -0.12 2.58
C GLY A 137 -73.49 -1.13 1.86
N SER A 138 -72.17 -1.02 1.97
CA SER A 138 -71.20 -1.92 1.31
C SER A 138 -71.32 -3.36 1.81
N GLU A 139 -71.73 -3.56 3.05
CA GLU A 139 -71.94 -4.88 3.66
C GLU A 139 -73.06 -5.71 2.99
N LYS A 140 -74.05 -5.06 2.36
CA LYS A 140 -75.10 -5.75 1.59
C LYS A 140 -74.57 -6.31 0.27
N GLU A 141 -73.78 -5.53 -0.47
CA GLU A 141 -73.16 -6.01 -1.72
C GLU A 141 -72.21 -7.18 -1.45
N ILE A 142 -71.44 -7.11 -0.35
CA ILE A 142 -70.51 -8.17 0.05
C ILE A 142 -71.26 -9.45 0.43
N GLU A 143 -72.40 -9.35 1.14
CA GLU A 143 -73.21 -10.53 1.45
C GLU A 143 -73.88 -11.14 0.22
N GLU A 144 -74.29 -10.32 -0.76
CA GLU A 144 -74.91 -10.77 -2.01
C GLU A 144 -73.89 -11.45 -2.96
N GLU A 145 -72.65 -10.96 -3.01
CA GLU A 145 -71.57 -11.59 -3.79
C GLU A 145 -70.90 -12.78 -3.07
N SER A 146 -71.19 -12.98 -1.78
CA SER A 146 -70.61 -14.09 -1.03
C SER A 146 -71.10 -15.45 -1.56
N VAL A 147 -70.19 -16.22 -2.13
CA VAL A 147 -70.48 -17.56 -2.68
C VAL A 147 -70.80 -18.52 -1.53
N LYS A 148 -72.07 -18.95 -1.43
CA LYS A 148 -72.51 -19.98 -0.47
C LYS A 148 -72.50 -21.35 -1.16
N GLU A 149 -71.76 -22.31 -0.62
CA GLU A 149 -71.73 -23.68 -1.14
C GLU A 149 -73.11 -24.35 -1.00
N THR A 150 -73.75 -24.68 -2.12
CA THR A 150 -75.14 -25.19 -2.17
C THR A 150 -75.27 -26.71 -2.23
N VAL A 151 -74.17 -27.46 -2.35
CA VAL A 151 -74.19 -28.92 -2.55
C VAL A 151 -73.66 -29.65 -1.31
N PRO A 152 -74.38 -30.65 -0.75
CA PRO A 152 -73.89 -31.43 0.36
C PRO A 152 -72.68 -32.29 -0.06
N LYS A 153 -71.52 -32.02 0.54
CA LYS A 153 -70.28 -32.77 0.29
C LYS A 153 -70.39 -34.20 0.84
N ILE A 154 -70.20 -35.19 -0.02
CA ILE A 154 -70.15 -36.61 0.38
C ILE A 154 -68.75 -36.93 0.89
N LYS A 155 -68.66 -37.43 2.12
CA LYS A 155 -67.40 -37.83 2.76
C LYS A 155 -67.27 -39.35 2.73
N TYR A 156 -66.29 -39.86 1.98
CA TYR A 156 -65.95 -41.29 2.00
C TYR A 156 -64.90 -41.57 3.08
N MET A 157 -65.10 -42.61 3.87
CA MET A 157 -64.10 -43.15 4.78
C MET A 157 -63.75 -44.56 4.33
N ILE A 158 -62.53 -44.74 3.84
CA ILE A 158 -62.02 -46.04 3.40
C ILE A 158 -61.05 -46.51 4.48
N SER A 159 -61.40 -47.62 5.15
CA SER A 159 -60.56 -48.25 6.18
C SER A 159 -60.18 -49.66 5.75
N ARG A 160 -58.92 -50.03 5.96
CA ARG A 160 -58.42 -51.39 5.76
C ARG A 160 -57.69 -51.85 7.03
N VAL A 161 -57.83 -53.13 7.37
CA VAL A 161 -57.27 -53.71 8.61
C VAL A 161 -55.73 -53.60 8.58
N CYS A 162 -55.14 -53.09 9.67
CA CYS A 162 -53.72 -52.72 9.74
C CYS A 162 -52.75 -53.87 9.42
N THR A 163 -53.12 -55.12 9.68
CA THR A 163 -52.32 -56.30 9.33
C THR A 163 -52.11 -56.48 7.82
N ASN A 164 -52.98 -55.88 7.01
CA ASN A 164 -52.95 -55.97 5.55
C ASN A 164 -52.31 -54.72 4.90
N PHE A 165 -51.74 -53.81 5.70
CA PHE A 165 -50.93 -52.70 5.20
C PHE A 165 -49.54 -53.23 4.83
N GLY A 166 -49.09 -52.93 3.60
CA GLY A 166 -47.78 -53.39 3.10
C GLY A 166 -47.77 -54.82 2.55
N ALA A 167 -48.90 -55.54 2.53
CA ALA A 167 -49.00 -56.81 1.81
C ALA A 167 -48.86 -56.59 0.29
N PRO A 168 -48.10 -57.43 -0.45
CA PRO A 168 -47.92 -57.27 -1.89
C PRO A 168 -49.27 -57.36 -2.61
N VAL A 169 -49.61 -56.30 -3.36
CA VAL A 169 -50.84 -56.23 -4.17
C VAL A 169 -50.46 -56.46 -5.62
N ALA A 170 -51.03 -57.51 -6.22
CA ALA A 170 -50.95 -57.71 -7.67
C ALA A 170 -52.12 -56.98 -8.33
N PHE A 171 -51.83 -55.87 -9.01
CA PHE A 171 -52.81 -55.19 -9.85
C PHE A 171 -53.01 -55.99 -11.14
N THR A 172 -54.27 -56.18 -11.53
CA THR A 172 -54.64 -56.80 -12.81
C THR A 172 -55.63 -55.89 -13.51
N ASP A 173 -55.38 -55.58 -14.77
CA ASP A 173 -56.32 -54.82 -15.59
C ASP A 173 -57.52 -55.73 -15.90
N ARG A 174 -58.70 -55.35 -15.41
CA ARG A 174 -59.96 -56.04 -15.75
C ARG A 174 -60.66 -55.30 -16.87
N ASN A 175 -60.95 -56.01 -17.95
CA ASN A 175 -61.70 -55.48 -19.08
C ASN A 175 -63.18 -55.35 -18.71
N ALA A 176 -63.83 -54.25 -19.11
CA ALA A 176 -65.19 -53.87 -18.72
C ALA A 176 -66.28 -54.88 -19.13
N SER A 177 -65.96 -55.83 -20.01
CA SER A 177 -66.84 -56.93 -20.44
C SER A 177 -66.92 -58.11 -19.45
N GLN A 178 -66.07 -58.17 -18.42
CA GLN A 178 -66.01 -59.29 -17.47
C GLN A 178 -66.79 -59.05 -16.15
N VAL A 179 -67.56 -57.96 -16.05
CA VAL A 179 -68.45 -57.69 -14.90
C VAL A 179 -69.90 -57.79 -15.37
N GLU A 180 -70.57 -58.88 -14.99
CA GLU A 180 -72.03 -59.00 -15.12
C GLU A 180 -72.70 -57.81 -14.39
N GLY A 181 -73.37 -56.94 -15.15
CA GLY A 181 -74.17 -55.83 -14.62
C GLY A 181 -73.75 -54.40 -14.98
N SER A 182 -72.77 -54.18 -15.87
CA SER A 182 -72.31 -52.81 -16.24
C SER A 182 -72.37 -52.44 -17.73
N TYR A 183 -73.08 -53.21 -18.56
CA TYR A 183 -73.35 -52.85 -19.97
C TYR A 183 -74.85 -52.94 -20.26
N ALA A 184 -75.48 -51.81 -20.61
CA ALA A 184 -76.86 -51.74 -21.06
C ALA A 184 -76.90 -51.04 -22.43
N GLU A 185 -77.08 -51.83 -23.48
CA GLU A 185 -77.21 -51.35 -24.86
C GLU A 185 -78.70 -51.15 -25.20
N TYR A 186 -79.09 -49.94 -25.59
CA TYR A 186 -80.46 -49.61 -26.00
C TYR A 186 -80.51 -49.41 -27.52
N THR A 187 -80.98 -50.43 -28.24
CA THR A 187 -81.22 -50.34 -29.69
C THR A 187 -82.61 -49.77 -29.97
N SER A 188 -82.72 -48.84 -30.92
CA SER A 188 -83.98 -48.20 -31.33
C SER A 188 -85.00 -49.20 -31.91
N TYR A 189 -86.24 -49.19 -31.43
CA TYR A 189 -87.38 -49.94 -31.99
C TYR A 189 -88.22 -49.03 -32.90
N GLN A 190 -88.56 -49.49 -34.11
CA GLN A 190 -89.42 -48.76 -35.05
C GLN A 190 -90.91 -49.05 -34.78
N GLU A 191 -91.66 -48.03 -34.36
CA GLU A 191 -93.11 -48.09 -34.18
C GLU A 191 -93.84 -48.02 -35.54
N LYS A 192 -94.63 -49.05 -35.86
CA LYS A 192 -95.31 -49.22 -37.16
C LYS A 192 -96.63 -48.43 -37.30
N ALA A 193 -96.78 -47.30 -36.61
CA ALA A 193 -98.06 -46.59 -36.52
C ALA A 193 -98.22 -45.36 -37.43
N PHE A 194 -97.23 -44.98 -38.25
CA PHE A 194 -97.30 -43.76 -39.04
C PHE A 194 -97.02 -44.01 -40.54
N SER A 195 -98.08 -43.96 -41.35
CA SER A 195 -97.96 -43.86 -42.82
C SER A 195 -97.84 -42.38 -43.22
N ILE A 196 -96.62 -41.87 -43.32
CA ILE A 196 -96.34 -40.48 -43.69
C ILE A 196 -96.26 -40.39 -45.23
N GLN A 197 -97.12 -39.58 -45.84
CA GLN A 197 -97.01 -39.27 -47.27
C GLN A 197 -95.84 -38.30 -47.50
N MET A 198 -94.92 -38.69 -48.38
CA MET A 198 -93.70 -37.95 -48.66
C MET A 198 -93.94 -36.94 -49.79
N LEU A 199 -93.78 -35.65 -49.49
CA LEU A 199 -93.76 -34.56 -50.48
C LEU A 199 -92.35 -33.97 -50.54
N LEU A 200 -91.81 -33.84 -51.76
CA LEU A 200 -90.44 -33.42 -51.99
C LEU A 200 -90.34 -31.90 -51.84
N LYS A 201 -89.50 -31.44 -50.90
CA LYS A 201 -89.26 -30.02 -50.62
C LYS A 201 -87.77 -29.75 -50.74
N ASP A 202 -87.40 -28.94 -51.73
CA ASP A 202 -86.01 -28.57 -51.97
C ASP A 202 -85.59 -27.48 -50.96
N VAL A 203 -84.59 -27.77 -50.13
CA VAL A 203 -84.13 -26.87 -49.05
C VAL A 203 -82.61 -26.91 -48.99
N GLY A 204 -81.97 -25.75 -49.15
CA GLY A 204 -80.54 -25.58 -48.88
C GLY A 204 -80.31 -25.20 -47.43
N ILE A 205 -79.47 -25.95 -46.71
CA ILE A 205 -79.09 -25.69 -45.31
C ILE A 205 -77.60 -25.36 -45.27
N GLN A 206 -77.24 -24.20 -44.72
CA GLN A 206 -75.85 -23.84 -44.42
C GLN A 206 -75.59 -24.04 -42.92
N MET A 207 -74.57 -24.85 -42.58
CA MET A 207 -74.26 -25.31 -41.21
C MET A 207 -73.22 -24.43 -40.51
N ALA A 208 -73.13 -23.14 -40.86
CA ALA A 208 -72.21 -22.21 -40.21
C ALA A 208 -72.99 -21.08 -39.51
N PRO A 209 -72.78 -20.85 -38.19
CA PRO A 209 -73.39 -19.71 -37.50
C PRO A 209 -72.86 -18.38 -38.06
N LYS A 210 -73.70 -17.34 -38.09
CA LYS A 210 -73.28 -16.00 -38.54
C LYS A 210 -72.16 -15.47 -37.65
N VAL A 211 -70.99 -15.21 -38.23
CA VAL A 211 -69.83 -14.66 -37.51
C VAL A 211 -69.84 -13.13 -37.59
N ARG A 212 -69.37 -12.46 -36.53
CA ARG A 212 -69.12 -11.01 -36.49
C ARG A 212 -67.71 -10.77 -35.97
N GLU A 213 -66.98 -9.83 -36.55
CA GLU A 213 -65.67 -9.41 -36.04
C GLU A 213 -65.81 -8.41 -34.89
N ALA A 214 -64.99 -8.59 -33.85
CA ALA A 214 -64.86 -7.68 -32.72
C ALA A 214 -63.37 -7.50 -32.40
N SER A 215 -62.96 -6.26 -32.13
CA SER A 215 -61.62 -5.92 -31.68
C SER A 215 -61.69 -5.23 -30.32
N THR A 216 -60.77 -5.58 -29.42
CA THR A 216 -60.64 -4.97 -28.10
C THR A 216 -59.21 -4.47 -27.93
N GLN A 217 -59.05 -3.24 -27.42
CA GLN A 217 -57.76 -2.69 -27.02
C GLN A 217 -57.87 -2.15 -25.59
N THR A 218 -57.00 -2.62 -24.70
CA THR A 218 -56.94 -2.17 -23.31
C THR A 218 -56.01 -0.96 -23.17
N LYS A 219 -56.41 0.00 -22.32
CA LYS A 219 -55.56 1.15 -21.95
C LYS A 219 -54.59 0.71 -20.86
N TRP A 220 -53.29 0.85 -21.09
CA TRP A 220 -52.27 0.45 -20.11
C TRP A 220 -52.22 1.47 -18.97
N THR A 221 -52.53 1.03 -17.75
CA THR A 221 -52.31 1.79 -16.51
C THR A 221 -51.23 1.11 -15.69
N TYR A 222 -50.23 1.85 -15.22
CA TYR A 222 -49.21 1.29 -14.33
C TYR A 222 -49.77 1.18 -12.91
N GLN A 223 -49.57 0.04 -12.26
CA GLN A 223 -49.92 -0.12 -10.84
C GLN A 223 -48.77 0.45 -9.99
N LYS A 224 -49.08 1.33 -9.04
CA LYS A 224 -48.15 1.74 -7.98
C LYS A 224 -48.42 0.90 -6.75
N ASN A 225 -47.46 0.05 -6.39
CA ASN A 225 -47.51 -0.69 -5.14
C ASN A 225 -47.31 0.29 -3.99
N ALA A 226 -48.28 0.38 -3.07
CA ALA A 226 -48.14 1.12 -1.83
C ALA A 226 -47.98 0.12 -0.69
N ALA A 227 -46.93 0.28 0.11
CA ALA A 227 -46.71 -0.48 1.34
C ALA A 227 -46.51 0.49 2.49
N THR A 228 -47.21 0.27 3.60
CA THR A 228 -47.06 1.05 4.83
C THR A 228 -46.21 0.27 5.83
N GLN A 229 -45.15 0.90 6.33
CA GLN A 229 -44.39 0.45 7.50
C GLN A 229 -44.67 1.44 8.64
N TYR A 230 -45.02 0.94 9.82
CA TYR A 230 -45.20 1.79 11.00
C TYR A 230 -43.93 1.77 11.86
N PHE A 231 -43.58 2.94 12.39
CA PHE A 231 -42.59 3.07 13.46
C PHE A 231 -43.30 3.38 14.79
N PRO A 232 -42.76 2.93 15.94
CA PRO A 232 -43.28 3.33 17.23
C PRO A 232 -43.23 4.86 17.37
N ARG A 233 -44.37 5.47 17.72
CA ARG A 233 -44.44 6.91 17.99
C ARG A 233 -43.52 7.25 19.17
N GLN A 234 -42.65 8.24 18.98
CA GLN A 234 -41.92 8.84 20.09
C GLN A 234 -42.82 9.88 20.76
N PHE A 235 -42.94 9.80 22.09
CA PHE A 235 -43.66 10.81 22.87
C PHE A 235 -42.97 12.16 22.80
N SER A 236 -43.76 13.24 22.74
CA SER A 236 -43.22 14.59 22.91
C SER A 236 -42.67 14.76 24.34
N ASN A 237 -41.84 15.79 24.56
CA ASN A 237 -41.27 16.04 25.88
C ASN A 237 -42.37 16.33 26.93
N GLU A 238 -43.45 16.99 26.53
CA GLU A 238 -44.62 17.27 27.37
C GLU A 238 -45.36 15.98 27.76
N GLU A 239 -45.61 15.07 26.81
CA GLU A 239 -46.26 13.78 27.07
C GLU A 239 -45.40 12.89 27.99
N LYS A 240 -44.07 12.97 27.87
CA LYS A 240 -43.14 12.28 28.77
C LYS A 240 -43.26 12.83 30.19
N GLU A 241 -43.28 14.13 30.38
CA GLU A 241 -43.44 14.75 31.71
C GLU A 241 -44.78 14.41 32.35
N GLU A 242 -45.87 14.42 31.57
CA GLU A 242 -47.18 13.97 32.04
C GLU A 242 -47.15 12.50 32.47
N SER A 243 -46.53 11.62 31.67
CA SER A 243 -46.37 10.20 32.00
C SER A 243 -45.51 9.98 33.26
N LEU A 244 -44.43 10.75 33.44
CA LEU A 244 -43.54 10.69 34.59
C LEU A 244 -44.21 11.19 35.88
N SER A 245 -45.12 12.15 35.74
CA SER A 245 -45.91 12.67 36.86
C SER A 245 -47.03 11.71 37.32
N SER A 246 -47.40 10.74 36.48
CA SER A 246 -48.49 9.79 36.71
C SER A 246 -48.34 8.96 37.98
N THR A 247 -49.40 8.92 38.78
CA THR A 247 -49.45 8.13 40.03
C THR A 247 -49.33 6.63 39.77
N LYS A 248 -49.90 6.15 38.65
CA LYS A 248 -49.82 4.74 38.24
C LYS A 248 -48.36 4.30 37.99
N LEU A 249 -47.56 5.17 37.38
CA LEU A 249 -46.15 4.88 37.13
C LEU A 249 -45.35 4.87 38.44
N LYS A 250 -45.64 5.79 39.37
CA LYS A 250 -44.99 5.82 40.70
C LYS A 250 -45.28 4.57 41.51
N GLU A 251 -46.52 4.09 41.54
CA GLU A 251 -46.89 2.83 42.19
C GLU A 251 -46.19 1.62 41.55
N PHE A 252 -46.11 1.59 40.22
CA PHE A 252 -45.38 0.55 39.49
C PHE A 252 -43.89 0.58 39.83
N LEU A 253 -43.25 1.75 39.77
CA LEU A 253 -41.84 1.90 40.11
C LEU A 253 -41.56 1.50 41.55
N ALA A 254 -42.41 1.85 42.52
CA ALA A 254 -42.27 1.42 43.90
C ALA A 254 -42.34 -0.10 44.06
N SER A 255 -43.18 -0.78 43.27
CA SER A 255 -43.31 -2.25 43.29
C SER A 255 -42.12 -2.97 42.64
N VAL A 256 -41.53 -2.37 41.60
CA VAL A 256 -40.41 -2.96 40.83
C VAL A 256 -39.05 -2.59 41.41
N HIS A 257 -38.94 -1.44 42.08
CA HIS A 257 -37.70 -0.91 42.66
C HIS A 257 -37.00 -1.95 43.53
N LEU A 258 -37.73 -2.61 44.43
CA LEU A 258 -37.16 -3.63 45.31
C LEU A 258 -36.57 -4.82 44.54
N ARG A 259 -37.21 -5.25 43.44
CA ARG A 259 -36.71 -6.36 42.62
C ARG A 259 -35.44 -5.97 41.86
N MET A 260 -35.37 -4.72 41.41
CA MET A 260 -34.19 -4.19 40.72
C MET A 260 -33.02 -3.96 41.69
N GLU A 261 -33.29 -3.44 42.89
CA GLU A 261 -32.28 -3.22 43.92
C GLU A 261 -31.59 -4.53 44.34
N ILE A 262 -32.35 -5.60 44.54
CA ILE A 262 -31.80 -6.93 44.84
C ILE A 262 -30.88 -7.42 43.71
N ALA A 263 -31.29 -7.23 42.45
CA ALA A 263 -30.47 -7.64 41.30
C ALA A 263 -29.18 -6.81 41.16
N LEU A 264 -29.25 -5.50 41.46
CA LEU A 264 -28.07 -4.63 41.46
C LEU A 264 -27.10 -4.99 42.58
N GLN A 265 -27.59 -5.21 43.80
CA GLN A 265 -26.76 -5.67 44.91
C GLN A 265 -26.07 -7.01 44.59
N GLN A 266 -26.79 -7.95 43.98
CA GLN A 266 -26.20 -9.23 43.58
C GLN A 266 -25.07 -9.07 42.55
N ASN A 267 -25.23 -8.17 41.58
CA ASN A 267 -24.20 -7.88 40.59
C ASN A 267 -22.99 -7.13 41.18
N GLU A 268 -23.21 -6.26 42.17
CA GLU A 268 -22.14 -5.51 42.84
C GLU A 268 -21.32 -6.39 43.80
N ILE A 269 -21.97 -7.32 44.51
CA ILE A 269 -21.29 -8.26 45.43
C ILE A 269 -20.28 -9.13 44.68
N MET A 270 -20.63 -9.64 43.49
CA MET A 270 -19.74 -10.46 42.69
C MET A 270 -20.16 -10.51 41.22
N ASN A 271 -19.24 -10.15 40.33
CA ASN A 271 -19.42 -10.38 38.90
C ASN A 271 -19.08 -11.83 38.54
N ALA A 272 -20.09 -12.72 38.50
CA ALA A 272 -19.89 -14.13 38.17
C ALA A 272 -19.36 -14.39 36.74
N PHE A 273 -19.32 -13.37 35.88
CA PHE A 273 -18.87 -13.47 34.49
C PHE A 273 -17.53 -12.77 34.25
N SER A 274 -16.87 -12.23 35.28
CA SER A 274 -15.50 -11.74 35.13
C SER A 274 -14.56 -12.92 34.93
N ASP A 275 -13.87 -12.93 33.80
CA ASP A 275 -12.84 -13.91 33.50
C ASP A 275 -11.49 -13.38 34.02
N ASP A 276 -11.13 -13.79 35.24
CA ASP A 276 -9.88 -13.39 35.90
C ASP A 276 -8.65 -13.76 35.04
N TRP A 277 -8.74 -14.79 34.19
CA TRP A 277 -7.67 -15.18 33.26
C TRP A 277 -7.47 -14.19 32.13
N LYS A 278 -8.52 -13.50 31.69
CA LYS A 278 -8.42 -12.37 30.75
C LYS A 278 -7.83 -11.12 31.41
N ALA A 279 -8.10 -10.91 32.69
CA ALA A 279 -7.52 -9.78 33.44
C ALA A 279 -6.01 -9.98 33.73
N LEU A 280 -5.57 -11.24 33.88
CA LEU A 280 -4.15 -11.62 33.88
C LEU A 280 -3.50 -11.57 32.48
N GLY A 281 -4.31 -11.49 31.43
CA GLY A 281 -3.88 -11.46 30.02
C GLY A 281 -3.50 -10.07 29.50
N GLY A 282 -3.17 -9.13 30.38
CA GLY A 282 -2.28 -8.05 29.99
C GLY A 282 -0.97 -8.69 29.59
N GLU A 283 -0.46 -8.42 28.39
CA GLU A 283 0.87 -8.85 27.95
C GLU A 283 1.98 -8.18 28.78
N GLU A 284 1.97 -8.39 30.10
CA GLU A 284 3.20 -8.36 30.86
C GLU A 284 4.02 -9.55 30.37
N ARG A 285 4.86 -9.29 29.36
CA ARG A 285 6.14 -9.98 29.21
C ARG A 285 7.05 -9.68 30.41
N SER A 286 6.52 -9.75 31.64
CA SER A 286 7.29 -9.78 32.85
C SER A 286 7.93 -11.16 32.94
N SER A 287 9.13 -11.24 32.36
CA SER A 287 10.31 -11.59 33.15
C SER A 287 10.12 -12.71 34.18
N ASP A 288 9.76 -13.91 33.73
CA ASP A 288 10.08 -15.13 34.48
C ASP A 288 11.11 -15.93 33.67
N GLY A 289 12.35 -15.45 33.79
CA GLY A 289 13.50 -15.80 32.96
C GLY A 289 13.87 -14.63 32.05
N MET A 290 15.08 -14.07 32.23
CA MET A 290 15.71 -13.28 31.18
C MET A 290 15.53 -14.05 29.85
N PRO A 291 14.91 -13.49 28.80
CA PRO A 291 14.87 -14.20 27.53
C PRO A 291 16.31 -14.46 27.16
N ASN A 292 16.74 -15.73 27.16
CA ASN A 292 18.13 -16.09 26.95
C ASN A 292 18.57 -15.46 25.62
N VAL A 293 19.42 -14.43 25.70
CA VAL A 293 19.98 -13.75 24.54
C VAL A 293 21.15 -14.60 24.08
N TYR A 294 20.90 -15.51 23.16
CA TYR A 294 21.92 -16.32 22.51
C TYR A 294 21.65 -16.37 21.01
N LEU A 295 22.73 -16.52 20.25
CA LEU A 295 22.68 -16.84 18.83
C LEU A 295 22.54 -18.36 18.72
N LYS A 296 21.48 -18.81 18.05
CA LYS A 296 21.21 -20.23 17.91
C LYS A 296 21.92 -20.73 16.66
N ALA A 297 22.81 -21.71 16.78
CA ALA A 297 23.46 -22.31 15.61
C ALA A 297 22.40 -22.91 14.67
N TYR A 298 22.38 -22.43 13.43
CA TYR A 298 21.47 -22.92 12.40
C TYR A 298 22.19 -23.95 11.52
N GLN A 299 23.33 -23.57 10.95
CA GLN A 299 24.10 -24.42 10.04
C GLN A 299 25.57 -24.02 9.98
N SER A 300 26.42 -24.88 9.43
CA SER A 300 27.81 -24.54 9.13
C SER A 300 28.22 -25.15 7.80
N PHE A 301 28.98 -24.41 7.00
CA PHE A 301 29.45 -24.81 5.67
C PHE A 301 30.97 -24.90 5.68
N THR A 302 31.48 -25.99 5.11
CA THR A 302 32.91 -26.26 4.96
C THR A 302 33.10 -27.06 3.69
N ASP A 303 34.11 -26.71 2.90
CA ASP A 303 34.55 -27.54 1.79
C ASP A 303 36.00 -28.01 2.00
N LEU A 304 36.23 -29.30 1.72
CA LEU A 304 37.53 -29.94 1.89
C LEU A 304 38.52 -29.61 0.78
N ARG A 305 38.03 -29.15 -0.38
CA ARG A 305 38.87 -28.85 -1.55
C ARG A 305 39.31 -27.39 -1.60
N TYR A 306 38.37 -26.45 -1.50
CA TYR A 306 38.63 -25.03 -1.73
C TYR A 306 38.70 -24.18 -0.46
N LEU A 307 38.03 -24.57 0.63
CA LEU A 307 37.97 -23.75 1.86
C LEU A 307 38.88 -24.26 2.99
N LYS A 308 39.20 -25.55 3.02
CA LYS A 308 39.96 -26.16 4.11
C LYS A 308 41.34 -25.51 4.28
N ASP A 309 41.65 -25.15 5.54
CA ASP A 309 42.92 -24.52 5.95
C ASP A 309 43.17 -23.14 5.28
N ARG A 310 42.14 -22.56 4.66
CA ARG A 310 42.14 -21.20 4.10
C ARG A 310 41.37 -20.25 5.00
N THR A 311 41.80 -18.99 5.01
CA THR A 311 41.13 -17.94 5.77
C THR A 311 40.02 -17.35 4.91
N ILE A 312 38.77 -17.39 5.39
CA ILE A 312 37.66 -16.71 4.70
C ILE A 312 37.91 -15.20 4.74
N SER A 313 37.90 -14.55 3.58
CA SER A 313 38.22 -13.14 3.43
C SER A 313 37.00 -12.24 3.44
N CYS A 314 35.91 -12.68 2.79
CA CYS A 314 34.68 -11.93 2.65
C CYS A 314 33.48 -12.89 2.54
N VAL A 315 32.34 -12.47 3.10
CA VAL A 315 31.09 -13.21 3.07
C VAL A 315 29.95 -12.24 2.72
N CYS A 316 29.23 -12.56 1.65
CA CYS A 316 28.09 -11.76 1.21
C CYS A 316 26.86 -12.64 1.00
N TRP A 317 25.74 -12.21 1.59
CA TRP A 317 24.44 -12.76 1.28
C TRP A 317 23.98 -12.29 -0.09
N HIS A 318 23.31 -13.17 -0.82
CA HIS A 318 22.67 -12.77 -2.06
C HIS A 318 21.54 -11.77 -1.76
N PRO A 319 21.48 -10.60 -2.42
CA PRO A 319 20.53 -9.54 -2.05
C PRO A 319 19.06 -9.88 -2.34
N THR A 320 18.79 -10.66 -3.41
CA THR A 320 17.41 -11.01 -3.82
C THR A 320 17.01 -12.46 -3.58
N LYS A 321 17.94 -13.43 -3.66
CA LYS A 321 17.63 -14.85 -3.50
C LYS A 321 17.71 -15.27 -2.04
N TRP A 322 16.71 -16.00 -1.58
CA TRP A 322 16.63 -16.45 -0.20
C TRP A 322 17.66 -17.55 0.08
N GLY A 323 18.47 -17.36 1.12
CA GLY A 323 19.33 -18.40 1.69
C GLY A 323 20.56 -18.73 0.87
N ILE A 324 20.98 -17.87 -0.07
CA ILE A 324 22.22 -18.04 -0.84
C ILE A 324 23.32 -17.16 -0.24
N ILE A 325 24.50 -17.75 -0.02
CA ILE A 325 25.68 -17.10 0.57
C ILE A 325 26.87 -17.32 -0.35
N ALA A 326 27.54 -16.25 -0.75
CA ALA A 326 28.82 -16.32 -1.43
C ALA A 326 29.97 -16.13 -0.42
N VAL A 327 31.04 -16.92 -0.59
CA VAL A 327 32.21 -16.92 0.29
C VAL A 327 33.47 -16.90 -0.55
N SER A 328 34.38 -15.98 -0.25
CA SER A 328 35.74 -15.98 -0.77
C SER A 328 36.72 -16.45 0.29
N ALA A 329 37.71 -17.24 -0.11
CA ALA A 329 38.79 -17.69 0.76
C ALA A 329 40.14 -17.35 0.16
N ARG A 330 41.11 -17.07 1.05
CA ARG A 330 42.50 -16.78 0.69
C ARG A 330 43.45 -17.72 1.43
N GLU A 331 44.63 -17.90 0.88
CA GLU A 331 45.67 -18.69 1.52
C GLU A 331 46.02 -18.10 2.89
N ARG A 332 46.18 -19.00 3.86
CA ARG A 332 46.56 -18.63 5.22
C ARG A 332 48.06 -18.34 5.24
N LEU A 333 48.43 -17.07 5.09
CA LEU A 333 49.83 -16.65 5.22
C LEU A 333 50.18 -16.47 6.70
N SER A 334 51.12 -17.28 7.20
CA SER A 334 51.85 -16.91 8.42
C SER A 334 52.85 -15.80 8.09
N TYR A 335 53.16 -14.93 9.06
CA TYR A 335 54.11 -13.82 8.88
C TYR A 335 55.52 -14.33 8.48
N GLU A 336 55.84 -15.59 8.78
CA GLU A 336 57.11 -16.24 8.45
C GLU A 336 57.12 -16.89 7.04
N ASP A 337 55.94 -17.25 6.51
CA ASP A 337 55.79 -17.88 5.19
C ASP A 337 55.75 -16.88 4.03
N GLN A 338 55.58 -15.57 4.31
CA GLN A 338 55.69 -14.50 3.30
C GLN A 338 57.04 -14.48 2.56
N VAL A 339 58.09 -15.06 3.14
CA VAL A 339 59.44 -15.09 2.55
C VAL A 339 59.63 -16.27 1.59
N ASN A 340 58.77 -17.31 1.66
CA ASN A 340 58.91 -18.56 0.89
C ASN A 340 57.81 -18.76 -0.18
N LEU A 341 57.13 -17.68 -0.57
CA LEU A 341 55.88 -17.64 -1.35
C LEU A 341 55.90 -18.27 -2.76
N SER A 342 57.06 -18.60 -3.36
CA SER A 342 57.11 -18.98 -4.78
C SER A 342 56.70 -20.42 -5.11
N ASP A 343 56.81 -21.36 -4.16
CA ASP A 343 56.81 -22.80 -4.51
C ASP A 343 55.54 -23.56 -4.05
N LYS A 344 54.67 -22.95 -3.23
CA LYS A 344 53.42 -23.59 -2.72
C LYS A 344 52.12 -22.98 -3.24
N ALA A 345 52.11 -21.70 -3.62
CA ALA A 345 50.91 -20.97 -4.05
C ALA A 345 50.30 -21.48 -5.38
N LEU A 346 51.04 -22.26 -6.17
CA LEU A 346 50.63 -22.72 -7.50
C LEU A 346 49.74 -23.97 -7.52
N LEU A 347 49.44 -24.59 -6.37
CA LEU A 347 48.78 -25.90 -6.33
C LEU A 347 47.26 -25.87 -6.15
N GLN A 348 46.65 -24.73 -5.83
CA GLN A 348 45.20 -24.66 -5.59
C GLN A 348 44.59 -23.36 -6.13
N GLU A 349 43.66 -23.52 -7.07
CA GLU A 349 42.87 -22.45 -7.68
C GLU A 349 42.06 -21.70 -6.62
N SER A 350 42.00 -20.37 -6.74
CA SER A 350 41.19 -19.52 -5.88
C SER A 350 39.81 -19.33 -6.50
N VAL A 351 38.78 -19.54 -5.69
CA VAL A 351 37.38 -19.52 -6.12
C VAL A 351 36.49 -18.81 -5.11
N ILE A 352 35.41 -18.19 -5.62
CA ILE A 352 34.28 -17.76 -4.79
C ILE A 352 33.25 -18.88 -4.82
N VAL A 353 32.85 -19.39 -3.65
CA VAL A 353 31.93 -20.52 -3.52
C VAL A 353 30.56 -20.05 -3.05
N PHE A 354 29.52 -20.48 -3.75
CA PHE A 354 28.12 -20.21 -3.38
C PHE A 354 27.54 -21.41 -2.62
N TRP A 355 26.99 -21.12 -1.45
CA TRP A 355 26.27 -22.06 -0.60
C TRP A 355 24.79 -21.73 -0.57
N SER A 356 23.95 -22.76 -0.42
CA SER A 356 22.53 -22.61 -0.15
C SER A 356 22.22 -23.16 1.23
N ILE A 357 21.43 -22.44 2.02
CA ILE A 357 20.90 -22.94 3.29
C ILE A 357 20.05 -24.21 3.10
N LEU A 358 19.45 -24.39 1.92
CA LEU A 358 18.64 -25.57 1.61
C LEU A 358 19.48 -26.81 1.32
N ASP A 359 20.67 -26.64 0.76
CA ASP A 359 21.63 -27.73 0.50
C ASP A 359 23.01 -27.38 1.08
N PRO A 360 23.29 -27.82 2.32
CA PRO A 360 24.55 -27.53 2.98
C PRO A 360 25.74 -28.37 2.57
N ILE A 361 25.50 -29.43 1.80
CA ILE A 361 26.54 -30.41 1.48
C ILE A 361 27.21 -30.02 0.18
N HIS A 362 26.45 -29.51 -0.79
CA HIS A 362 26.96 -29.22 -2.12
C HIS A 362 26.99 -27.71 -2.41
N PRO A 363 28.14 -27.18 -2.86
CA PRO A 363 28.21 -25.84 -3.39
C PRO A 363 27.36 -25.73 -4.66
N GLN A 364 26.66 -24.61 -4.83
CA GLN A 364 25.71 -24.39 -5.93
C GLN A 364 26.37 -23.81 -7.18
N LEU A 365 27.38 -22.96 -6.99
CA LEU A 365 28.09 -22.23 -8.03
C LEU A 365 29.50 -21.91 -7.54
N MET A 366 30.47 -21.92 -8.44
CA MET A 366 31.83 -21.47 -8.17
C MET A 366 32.24 -20.41 -9.19
N LEU A 367 32.94 -19.37 -8.75
CA LEU A 367 33.52 -18.36 -9.64
C LEU A 367 35.03 -18.54 -9.69
N GLU A 368 35.58 -18.69 -10.89
CA GLU A 368 37.02 -18.74 -11.15
C GLU A 368 37.63 -17.37 -10.84
N CYS A 369 38.66 -17.33 -9.99
CA CYS A 369 39.38 -16.11 -9.65
C CYS A 369 40.82 -16.21 -10.17
N PRO A 370 41.36 -15.13 -10.78
CA PRO A 370 42.74 -15.14 -11.24
C PRO A 370 43.74 -15.23 -10.07
N GLU A 371 43.38 -14.65 -8.92
CA GLU A 371 44.18 -14.57 -7.70
C GLU A 371 43.26 -14.55 -6.47
N ASP A 372 43.83 -14.63 -5.27
CA ASP A 372 43.08 -14.55 -4.00
C ASP A 372 42.25 -13.25 -3.87
N ILE A 373 40.95 -13.42 -3.63
CA ILE A 373 39.99 -12.33 -3.46
C ILE A 373 39.94 -11.89 -1.99
N TYR A 374 40.09 -10.59 -1.74
CA TYR A 374 40.05 -10.01 -0.39
C TYR A 374 38.69 -9.43 -0.02
N CYS A 375 37.98 -8.87 -1.00
CA CYS A 375 36.65 -8.30 -0.85
C CYS A 375 35.89 -8.47 -2.16
N PHE A 376 34.60 -8.70 -2.09
CA PHE A 376 33.71 -8.69 -3.25
C PHE A 376 32.33 -8.20 -2.82
N GLN A 377 31.54 -7.70 -3.76
CA GLN A 377 30.20 -7.21 -3.50
C GLN A 377 29.30 -7.39 -4.72
N PHE A 378 28.05 -7.80 -4.46
CA PHE A 378 26.99 -7.82 -5.47
C PHE A 378 26.58 -6.39 -5.85
N SER A 379 26.29 -6.16 -7.13
CA SER A 379 25.73 -4.88 -7.55
C SER A 379 24.34 -4.66 -6.95
N PRO A 380 24.05 -3.45 -6.42
CA PRO A 380 22.73 -3.12 -5.86
C PRO A 380 21.63 -3.06 -6.92
N HIS A 381 21.99 -2.75 -8.16
CA HIS A 381 21.05 -2.62 -9.27
C HIS A 381 20.78 -3.96 -9.95
N ASP A 382 21.85 -4.71 -10.23
CA ASP A 382 21.76 -6.03 -10.83
C ASP A 382 22.54 -7.08 -10.02
N PRO A 383 21.87 -7.89 -9.20
CA PRO A 383 22.50 -8.94 -8.41
C PRO A 383 23.27 -10.00 -9.21
N ASN A 384 23.09 -10.06 -10.54
CA ASN A 384 23.84 -10.97 -11.39
C ASN A 384 25.28 -10.50 -11.65
N ILE A 385 25.57 -9.22 -11.41
CA ILE A 385 26.90 -8.64 -11.57
C ILE A 385 27.61 -8.60 -10.22
N ILE A 386 28.82 -9.14 -10.17
CA ILE A 386 29.66 -9.19 -8.96
C ILE A 386 30.99 -8.53 -9.29
N ALA A 387 31.45 -7.66 -8.40
CA ALA A 387 32.78 -7.06 -8.47
C ALA A 387 33.62 -7.53 -7.28
N GLY A 388 34.90 -7.80 -7.50
CA GLY A 388 35.82 -8.25 -6.46
C GLY A 388 37.24 -7.76 -6.66
N GLY A 389 37.96 -7.64 -5.55
CA GLY A 389 39.32 -7.13 -5.49
C GLY A 389 40.33 -8.23 -5.13
N CYS A 390 41.38 -8.32 -5.94
CA CYS A 390 42.44 -9.32 -5.83
C CYS A 390 43.61 -8.87 -4.96
N ILE A 391 44.43 -9.84 -4.52
CA ILE A 391 45.67 -9.60 -3.76
C ILE A 391 46.71 -8.76 -4.51
N ASN A 392 46.75 -8.88 -5.84
CA ASN A 392 47.67 -8.15 -6.71
C ASN A 392 47.19 -6.72 -7.05
N GLY A 393 46.04 -6.31 -6.50
CA GLY A 393 45.47 -4.98 -6.69
C GLY A 393 44.49 -4.84 -7.87
N GLN A 394 44.34 -5.87 -8.71
CA GLN A 394 43.37 -5.89 -9.79
C GLN A 394 41.93 -6.04 -9.27
N ILE A 395 40.97 -5.60 -10.08
CA ILE A 395 39.53 -5.77 -9.91
C ILE A 395 39.02 -6.68 -11.00
N VAL A 396 38.11 -7.56 -10.59
CA VAL A 396 37.52 -8.60 -11.44
C VAL A 396 36.00 -8.45 -11.40
N LEU A 397 35.37 -8.64 -12.55
CA LEU A 397 33.91 -8.66 -12.72
C LEU A 397 33.46 -10.07 -13.12
N TRP A 398 32.36 -10.52 -12.54
CA TRP A 398 31.67 -11.76 -12.91
C TRP A 398 30.20 -11.47 -13.24
N ASP A 399 29.66 -12.20 -14.21
CA ASP A 399 28.23 -12.26 -14.52
C ASP A 399 27.72 -13.68 -14.24
N ILE A 400 26.70 -13.79 -13.38
CA ILE A 400 26.05 -15.06 -13.02
C ILE A 400 24.66 -15.24 -13.65
N SER A 401 24.29 -14.39 -14.61
CA SER A 401 22.97 -14.38 -15.26
C SER A 401 22.59 -15.74 -15.86
N GLU A 402 23.52 -16.44 -16.52
CA GLU A 402 23.31 -17.77 -17.12
C GLU A 402 23.00 -18.88 -16.08
N HIS A 403 23.28 -18.63 -14.81
CA HIS A 403 23.09 -19.60 -13.72
C HIS A 403 22.05 -19.16 -12.69
N GLU A 404 21.35 -18.05 -12.94
CA GLU A 404 20.32 -17.53 -12.03
C GLU A 404 19.18 -18.55 -11.81
N GLU A 405 18.73 -19.26 -12.85
CA GLU A 405 17.68 -20.27 -12.73
C GLU A 405 18.11 -21.47 -11.87
N LYS A 406 19.39 -21.85 -11.89
CA LYS A 406 19.92 -22.95 -11.06
C LYS A 406 19.96 -22.52 -9.59
N LEU A 407 20.37 -21.29 -9.32
CA LEU A 407 20.36 -20.71 -7.99
C LEU A 407 18.93 -20.62 -7.41
N GLN A 408 17.90 -20.44 -8.26
CA GLN A 408 16.49 -20.47 -7.83
C GLN A 408 15.95 -21.89 -7.57
N ASN A 409 16.42 -22.88 -8.33
CA ASN A 409 15.85 -24.24 -8.35
C ASN A 409 16.52 -25.22 -7.39
N ALA A 410 17.38 -24.76 -6.46
CA ALA A 410 17.96 -25.57 -5.40
C ALA A 410 16.87 -26.10 -4.44
N LYS A 411 16.11 -27.13 -4.88
CA LYS A 411 15.14 -27.87 -4.08
C LYS A 411 15.86 -28.96 -3.28
N PRO A 412 15.35 -29.33 -2.09
CA PRO A 412 15.93 -30.39 -1.29
C PRO A 412 15.88 -31.73 -2.05
N VAL A 413 17.00 -32.45 -2.05
CA VAL A 413 17.23 -33.76 -2.70
C VAL A 413 16.27 -34.88 -2.22
N ALA A 414 15.39 -34.61 -1.25
CA ALA A 414 14.54 -35.61 -0.60
C ALA A 414 13.30 -36.05 -1.41
N ASP A 415 12.88 -35.33 -2.45
CA ASP A 415 11.58 -35.58 -3.11
C ASP A 415 11.62 -36.37 -4.44
N GLU A 416 12.78 -36.83 -4.92
CA GLU A 416 12.83 -37.63 -6.17
C GLU A 416 12.63 -39.14 -5.99
N VAL A 417 12.42 -39.64 -4.77
CA VAL A 417 12.12 -41.07 -4.53
C VAL A 417 10.66 -41.24 -4.15
N LYS A 418 9.73 -41.00 -5.10
CA LYS A 418 8.38 -41.63 -5.19
C LYS A 418 7.51 -41.01 -6.30
N THR A 419 7.79 -41.31 -7.57
CA THR A 419 6.69 -41.36 -8.57
C THR A 419 6.97 -42.36 -9.70
N THR A 420 6.22 -43.46 -9.67
CA THR A 420 5.69 -44.27 -10.79
C THR A 420 6.63 -44.76 -11.90
N ALA A 421 6.83 -46.07 -11.88
CA ALA A 421 7.18 -46.89 -13.02
C ALA A 421 6.09 -46.84 -14.10
N ALA A 422 6.35 -46.12 -15.20
CA ALA A 422 5.84 -46.42 -16.54
C ALA A 422 6.56 -45.52 -17.55
N ASN A 423 7.10 -46.13 -18.61
CA ASN A 423 7.82 -45.56 -19.76
C ASN A 423 9.36 -45.50 -19.62
N MET A 424 9.99 -46.58 -20.07
CA MET A 424 11.37 -46.59 -20.55
C MET A 424 11.40 -46.06 -21.99
N PRO A 425 12.22 -45.04 -22.30
CA PRO A 425 12.87 -44.92 -23.59
C PRO A 425 14.29 -45.47 -23.54
N SER A 426 14.76 -45.83 -24.72
CA SER A 426 15.99 -46.53 -25.10
C SER A 426 17.28 -46.14 -24.38
N LEU A 427 18.02 -47.18 -24.04
CA LEU A 427 19.37 -47.22 -23.50
C LEU A 427 20.38 -46.83 -24.59
N MET A 428 20.53 -45.54 -24.88
CA MET A 428 21.65 -44.93 -25.61
C MET A 428 21.45 -43.40 -25.68
N GLU A 429 21.80 -42.73 -24.59
CA GLU A 429 22.22 -41.31 -24.48
C GLU A 429 22.23 -40.93 -22.99
N VAL A 430 23.02 -41.67 -22.19
CA VAL A 430 23.48 -41.17 -20.89
C VAL A 430 24.84 -40.53 -21.17
N GLN A 431 24.82 -39.31 -21.70
CA GLN A 431 25.99 -38.43 -21.60
C GLN A 431 26.11 -38.02 -20.14
N GLN A 432 27.29 -38.30 -19.60
CA GLN A 432 27.72 -38.08 -18.23
C GLN A 432 27.42 -36.63 -17.79
N SER A 433 26.45 -36.42 -16.90
CA SER A 433 26.36 -35.18 -16.14
C SER A 433 27.28 -35.29 -14.91
N SER A 434 28.38 -34.57 -14.96
CA SER A 434 29.40 -34.51 -13.91
C SER A 434 28.84 -34.00 -12.58
N THR A 435 29.31 -34.61 -11.49
CA THR A 435 29.00 -34.32 -10.07
C THR A 435 29.69 -33.04 -9.56
N GLU A 436 30.10 -32.13 -10.44
CA GLU A 436 30.88 -30.94 -10.06
C GLU A 436 30.04 -29.66 -10.23
N PRO A 437 30.12 -28.71 -9.27
CA PRO A 437 29.39 -27.45 -9.35
C PRO A 437 29.84 -26.67 -10.59
N PRO A 438 28.93 -25.91 -11.24
CA PRO A 438 29.29 -25.08 -12.37
C PRO A 438 30.34 -24.04 -11.98
N LEU A 439 31.40 -23.94 -12.77
CA LEU A 439 32.48 -22.97 -12.63
C LEU A 439 32.28 -21.84 -13.65
N VAL A 440 32.14 -20.61 -13.16
CA VAL A 440 31.92 -19.40 -13.97
C VAL A 440 33.22 -18.64 -14.10
N ARG A 441 33.60 -18.29 -15.33
CA ARG A 441 34.77 -17.45 -15.59
C ARG A 441 34.44 -15.98 -15.38
N TYR A 442 35.45 -15.20 -15.02
CA TYR A 442 35.31 -13.75 -14.96
C TYR A 442 35.05 -13.17 -16.36
N CYS A 443 34.29 -12.07 -16.41
CA CYS A 443 33.93 -11.38 -17.65
C CYS A 443 34.94 -10.29 -18.02
N ALA A 444 35.59 -9.68 -17.03
CA ALA A 444 36.59 -8.65 -17.24
C ALA A 444 37.56 -8.56 -16.05
N VAL A 445 38.83 -8.27 -16.35
CA VAL A 445 39.88 -7.95 -15.37
C VAL A 445 40.51 -6.59 -15.68
N SER A 446 40.71 -5.76 -14.65
CA SER A 446 41.38 -4.47 -14.76
C SER A 446 42.86 -4.57 -15.17
N SER A 447 43.39 -3.53 -15.80
CA SER A 447 44.81 -3.44 -16.15
C SER A 447 45.70 -3.43 -14.90
N ILE A 448 46.67 -4.35 -14.82
CA ILE A 448 47.60 -4.43 -13.67
C ILE A 448 48.46 -3.16 -13.50
N GLN A 449 48.68 -2.40 -14.57
CA GLN A 449 49.50 -1.19 -14.54
C GLN A 449 48.77 0.00 -13.89
N HIS A 450 47.46 0.11 -14.12
CA HIS A 450 46.62 1.20 -13.63
C HIS A 450 45.83 0.85 -12.35
N SER A 451 45.85 -0.42 -11.97
CA SER A 451 45.26 -0.93 -10.73
C SER A 451 46.04 -0.53 -9.48
N HIS A 452 45.52 -0.93 -8.31
CA HIS A 452 46.24 -0.78 -7.05
C HIS A 452 47.56 -1.57 -7.07
N LYS A 453 48.56 -1.10 -6.32
CA LYS A 453 49.86 -1.78 -6.18
C LYS A 453 49.90 -2.80 -5.03
N LYS A 454 48.91 -2.73 -4.16
CA LYS A 454 48.71 -3.57 -2.97
C LYS A 454 47.31 -4.20 -3.01
N PRO A 455 47.03 -5.24 -2.20
CA PRO A 455 45.74 -5.91 -2.16
C PRO A 455 44.57 -4.92 -2.02
N VAL A 456 43.55 -5.09 -2.87
CA VAL A 456 42.31 -4.32 -2.75
C VAL A 456 41.59 -4.79 -1.49
N ARG A 457 41.39 -3.88 -0.54
CA ARG A 457 40.95 -4.24 0.81
C ARG A 457 39.46 -4.01 1.02
N ASP A 458 38.89 -3.07 0.30
CA ASP A 458 37.48 -2.69 0.35
C ASP A 458 36.98 -2.25 -1.04
N ILE A 459 35.71 -2.55 -1.32
CA ILE A 459 35.03 -2.23 -2.58
C ILE A 459 33.60 -1.80 -2.28
N HIS A 460 33.14 -0.71 -2.88
CA HIS A 460 31.78 -0.19 -2.74
C HIS A 460 31.19 0.23 -4.08
N TRP A 461 29.91 -0.06 -4.28
CA TRP A 461 29.13 0.42 -5.43
C TRP A 461 28.60 1.83 -5.19
N LEU A 462 28.75 2.72 -6.16
CA LEU A 462 28.16 4.07 -6.17
C LEU A 462 26.82 4.07 -6.90
N VAL A 463 25.87 4.90 -6.45
CA VAL A 463 24.52 5.01 -7.03
C VAL A 463 24.39 6.31 -7.84
N ASP A 464 24.20 6.16 -9.16
CA ASP A 464 23.72 7.02 -10.27
C ASP A 464 23.64 8.58 -10.21
N TYR A 465 24.10 9.30 -9.19
CA TYR A 465 24.03 10.78 -9.16
C TYR A 465 25.36 11.49 -9.36
N PHE A 466 26.47 10.76 -9.43
CA PHE A 466 27.80 11.33 -9.67
C PHE A 466 28.05 11.57 -11.17
N GLN A 467 27.24 12.44 -11.78
CA GLN A 467 27.55 12.99 -13.10
C GLN A 467 28.43 14.22 -12.91
N ASP A 468 29.73 14.02 -13.17
CA ASP A 468 30.72 15.10 -13.14
C ASP A 468 30.32 16.19 -14.14
N SER A 469 30.05 17.39 -13.63
CA SER A 469 29.62 18.54 -14.43
C SER A 469 30.77 19.53 -14.63
N GLN A 470 31.95 19.06 -15.04
CA GLN A 470 32.98 19.92 -15.63
C GLN A 470 34.16 19.08 -16.16
N ILE A 471 34.13 18.68 -17.44
CA ILE A 471 35.22 18.81 -18.44
C ILE A 471 34.71 18.22 -19.78
N ASN A 472 35.05 18.92 -20.87
CA ASN A 472 34.34 18.97 -22.16
C ASN A 472 34.43 17.70 -23.04
N VAL A 473 33.31 17.30 -23.65
CA VAL A 473 32.98 17.38 -25.11
C VAL A 473 31.87 16.35 -25.43
N THR A 474 30.72 16.88 -25.85
CA THR A 474 29.57 16.25 -26.53
C THR A 474 29.60 14.72 -26.77
N LEU A 475 28.82 13.98 -25.99
CA LEU A 475 27.89 12.98 -26.53
C LEU A 475 26.65 12.93 -25.63
N GLU A 476 25.51 13.35 -26.15
CA GLU A 476 24.21 13.15 -25.50
C GLU A 476 23.89 11.64 -25.47
N ASN A 477 24.21 10.93 -24.39
CA ASN A 477 23.54 9.67 -24.08
C ASN A 477 22.49 9.94 -22.99
N ARG A 478 21.29 10.33 -23.44
CA ARG A 478 20.11 10.40 -22.59
C ARG A 478 19.67 8.97 -22.25
N GLY A 479 20.01 8.50 -21.03
CA GLY A 479 19.34 7.36 -20.40
C GLY A 479 20.17 6.11 -20.09
N GLU A 480 21.50 6.16 -20.09
CA GLU A 480 22.34 5.04 -19.64
C GLU A 480 22.68 5.18 -18.14
N MET A 481 22.28 4.20 -17.33
CA MET A 481 22.70 4.07 -15.93
C MET A 481 24.23 3.82 -15.90
N CYS A 482 24.98 4.64 -15.16
CA CYS A 482 26.43 4.50 -15.05
C CYS A 482 26.76 3.83 -13.71
N MET A 483 27.01 2.52 -13.75
CA MET A 483 27.49 1.82 -12.55
C MET A 483 28.95 2.18 -12.28
N GLN A 484 29.20 2.89 -11.18
CA GLN A 484 30.54 3.22 -10.71
C GLN A 484 30.94 2.40 -9.48
N LEU A 485 32.23 2.09 -9.36
CA LEU A 485 32.82 1.36 -8.24
C LEU A 485 33.90 2.20 -7.58
N VAL A 486 34.04 2.08 -6.26
CA VAL A 486 35.14 2.67 -5.49
C VAL A 486 35.91 1.58 -4.82
N THR A 487 37.24 1.61 -4.96
CA THR A 487 38.14 0.66 -4.31
C THR A 487 39.19 1.37 -3.47
N CYS A 488 39.59 0.70 -2.39
CA CYS A 488 40.56 1.18 -1.42
C CYS A 488 41.67 0.14 -1.21
N SER A 489 42.93 0.60 -1.16
CA SER A 489 44.08 -0.28 -0.95
C SER A 489 45.13 0.37 -0.04
N PRO A 490 45.90 -0.41 0.74
CA PRO A 490 46.98 0.11 1.58
C PRO A 490 48.16 0.74 0.81
N ASP A 491 48.03 0.95 -0.50
CA ASP A 491 48.95 1.74 -1.33
C ASP A 491 48.65 3.25 -1.27
N CYS A 492 47.78 3.65 -0.34
CA CYS A 492 47.36 5.03 -0.10
C CYS A 492 46.55 5.66 -1.23
N SER A 493 45.96 4.84 -2.08
CA SER A 493 45.08 5.30 -3.15
C SER A 493 43.64 4.80 -3.01
N VAL A 494 42.71 5.65 -3.42
CA VAL A 494 41.30 5.35 -3.64
C VAL A 494 41.03 5.54 -5.12
N LEU A 495 40.51 4.51 -5.78
CA LEU A 495 40.27 4.49 -7.22
C LEU A 495 38.76 4.42 -7.50
N PHE A 496 38.31 5.25 -8.43
CA PHE A 496 36.94 5.24 -8.95
C PHE A 496 36.94 4.58 -10.33
N TRP A 497 36.03 3.66 -10.56
CA TRP A 497 35.96 2.87 -11.80
C TRP A 497 34.58 3.03 -12.43
N ASN A 498 34.54 3.07 -13.76
CA ASN A 498 33.29 2.99 -14.51
C ASN A 498 33.12 1.58 -15.06
N ILE A 499 31.90 1.06 -15.03
CA ILE A 499 31.59 -0.17 -15.78
C ILE A 499 31.09 0.24 -17.17
N PRO A 500 31.76 -0.19 -18.26
CA PRO A 500 31.33 0.14 -19.61
C PRO A 500 29.91 -0.40 -19.90
N ALA A 501 29.10 0.40 -20.60
CA ALA A 501 27.73 0.05 -21.01
C ALA A 501 27.64 -1.26 -21.83
N THR A 502 28.75 -1.71 -22.42
CA THR A 502 28.86 -2.96 -23.19
C THR A 502 28.61 -4.23 -22.37
N ILE A 503 28.68 -4.16 -21.04
CA ILE A 503 28.40 -5.30 -20.13
C ILE A 503 26.91 -5.34 -19.73
N LEU A 504 26.11 -4.32 -20.07
CA LEU A 504 24.68 -4.31 -19.78
C LEU A 504 23.93 -5.23 -20.77
N PRO A 505 23.04 -6.13 -20.30
CA PRO A 505 22.27 -6.99 -21.19
C PRO A 505 21.31 -6.14 -22.05
N GLN A 506 21.61 -6.00 -23.35
CA GLN A 506 20.65 -5.48 -24.31
C GLN A 506 19.51 -6.49 -24.48
N LYS A 507 18.26 -6.06 -24.27
CA LYS A 507 17.09 -6.87 -24.66
C LYS A 507 17.16 -7.13 -26.18
N PRO A 508 16.94 -8.36 -26.65
CA PRO A 508 16.97 -8.63 -28.09
C PRO A 508 15.79 -7.92 -28.77
N SER A 509 16.09 -6.92 -29.60
CA SER A 509 15.16 -6.41 -30.59
C SER A 509 15.04 -7.43 -31.72
N THR A 510 13.83 -7.91 -31.95
CA THR A 510 13.49 -8.69 -33.13
C THR A 510 13.65 -7.81 -34.38
N GLU A 511 14.66 -8.09 -35.21
CA GLU A 511 14.69 -7.93 -36.68
C GLU A 511 16.15 -7.99 -37.16
N ASP A 512 16.58 -9.17 -37.61
CA ASP A 512 16.97 -9.45 -39.00
C ASP A 512 17.96 -10.60 -39.11
N VAL A 513 17.48 -11.65 -39.75
CA VAL A 513 18.25 -12.78 -40.24
C VAL A 513 18.90 -12.37 -41.57
N LYS A 514 20.24 -12.48 -41.67
CA LYS A 514 20.92 -13.02 -42.87
C LYS A 514 22.42 -13.27 -42.67
N GLU A 515 22.74 -14.57 -42.64
CA GLU A 515 23.86 -15.28 -43.26
C GLU A 515 25.25 -14.62 -43.31
N LYS A 516 26.20 -15.22 -42.59
CA LYS A 516 27.50 -15.61 -43.17
C LYS A 516 28.16 -16.76 -42.39
N GLU A 517 28.71 -17.68 -43.17
CA GLU A 517 29.19 -19.01 -42.79
C GLU A 517 30.54 -19.02 -42.02
N ASN A 518 30.60 -19.94 -41.04
CA ASN A 518 31.70 -20.86 -40.71
C ASN A 518 33.15 -20.36 -40.61
N PHE A 519 33.62 -20.16 -39.37
CA PHE A 519 34.90 -20.70 -38.90
C PHE A 519 34.72 -21.36 -37.52
N ARG A 520 35.22 -22.60 -37.37
CA ARG A 520 35.16 -23.42 -36.14
C ARG A 520 36.25 -23.00 -35.14
N ASN A 521 35.88 -22.77 -33.87
CA ASN A 521 36.63 -23.16 -32.65
C ASN A 521 35.76 -22.91 -31.37
N PRO A 522 36.16 -23.43 -30.19
CA PRO A 522 35.29 -24.21 -29.30
C PRO A 522 34.28 -23.40 -28.48
N LEU A 523 33.22 -24.12 -28.08
CA LEU A 523 32.03 -23.65 -27.38
C LEU A 523 32.31 -23.00 -26.02
N ASP A 524 31.43 -22.05 -25.69
CA ASP A 524 31.14 -21.44 -24.38
C ASP A 524 31.75 -20.06 -24.09
N VAL A 525 31.46 -19.06 -24.94
CA VAL A 525 31.38 -17.61 -24.57
C VAL A 525 30.39 -16.90 -25.53
N PRO A 526 29.53 -15.97 -25.08
CA PRO A 526 28.94 -14.95 -25.95
C PRO A 526 30.01 -13.91 -26.34
N ASP A 527 30.30 -13.74 -27.64
CA ASP A 527 31.40 -12.95 -28.23
C ASP A 527 31.52 -11.45 -27.82
N THR A 528 30.74 -10.94 -26.86
CA THR A 528 30.67 -9.51 -26.52
C THR A 528 31.64 -9.04 -25.41
N SER A 529 32.23 -9.92 -24.61
CA SER A 529 33.01 -9.55 -23.40
C SER A 529 34.55 -9.56 -23.55
N VAL A 530 35.09 -10.11 -24.64
CA VAL A 530 36.56 -10.32 -24.80
C VAL A 530 37.36 -9.02 -24.89
N HIS A 531 36.72 -7.86 -25.13
CA HIS A 531 37.41 -6.59 -25.39
C HIS A 531 37.89 -5.81 -24.15
N LEU A 532 37.55 -6.23 -22.93
CA LEU A 532 37.89 -5.49 -21.69
C LEU A 532 38.96 -6.15 -20.81
N ASP A 533 39.34 -7.40 -21.11
CA ASP A 533 40.37 -8.09 -20.34
C ASP A 533 41.71 -7.33 -20.40
N LEU A 534 42.21 -6.97 -19.21
CA LEU A 534 43.44 -6.24 -18.96
C LEU A 534 43.48 -4.79 -19.49
N CYS A 535 42.37 -4.29 -20.06
CA CYS A 535 42.27 -2.92 -20.59
C CYS A 535 41.37 -2.01 -19.75
N TRP A 536 40.73 -2.53 -18.71
CA TRP A 536 39.85 -1.73 -17.84
C TRP A 536 40.66 -0.87 -16.87
N GLU A 537 40.44 0.44 -16.93
CA GLU A 537 41.21 1.49 -16.23
C GLU A 537 40.31 2.32 -15.29
N PRO A 538 40.87 2.87 -14.19
CA PRO A 538 40.13 3.73 -13.29
C PRO A 538 39.87 5.10 -13.93
N LEU A 539 38.71 5.69 -13.62
CA LEU A 539 38.34 7.05 -14.03
C LEU A 539 39.10 8.12 -13.25
N VAL A 540 39.17 7.96 -11.92
CA VAL A 540 39.76 8.94 -11.03
C VAL A 540 40.63 8.23 -10.00
N LYS A 541 41.83 8.78 -9.79
CA LYS A 541 42.73 8.35 -8.72
C LYS A 541 42.89 9.44 -7.67
N ILE A 542 42.51 9.10 -6.44
CA ILE A 542 42.74 9.93 -5.25
C ILE A 542 43.91 9.36 -4.46
N ASN A 543 44.91 10.19 -4.19
CA ASN A 543 46.01 9.84 -3.27
C ASN A 543 45.77 10.51 -1.92
N LEU A 544 45.78 9.71 -0.85
CA LEU A 544 45.51 10.19 0.51
C LEU A 544 46.77 10.67 1.27
N CYS A 545 47.97 10.42 0.72
CA CYS A 545 49.22 10.84 1.34
C CYS A 545 49.64 12.25 0.91
N GLU A 546 50.00 13.07 1.89
CA GLU A 546 50.83 14.26 1.68
C GLU A 546 52.30 13.88 1.90
N SER A 547 53.17 14.37 1.03
CA SER A 547 54.46 13.81 0.65
C SER A 547 55.59 13.68 1.69
N ASP A 548 55.36 13.67 3.01
CA ASP A 548 56.44 13.95 3.97
C ASP A 548 56.62 13.06 5.22
N THR A 549 56.02 11.85 5.33
CA THR A 549 56.38 10.95 6.46
C THR A 549 56.59 9.48 6.09
N ASN A 550 57.78 8.94 6.41
CA ASN A 550 58.20 7.54 6.19
C ASN A 550 57.43 6.46 7.00
N THR A 551 56.25 6.78 7.53
CA THR A 551 55.43 5.87 8.34
C THR A 551 53.97 6.11 8.01
N GLU A 552 53.61 5.90 6.74
CA GLU A 552 52.25 6.09 6.26
C GLU A 552 51.54 4.74 6.21
N ASP A 553 50.70 4.51 7.23
CA ASP A 553 49.76 3.40 7.25
C ASP A 553 48.67 3.62 6.19
N GLY A 554 48.53 2.65 5.29
CA GLY A 554 47.62 2.76 4.15
C GLY A 554 46.15 2.55 4.53
N PRO A 555 45.21 2.95 3.66
CA PRO A 555 43.78 2.83 3.90
C PRO A 555 43.27 1.39 3.65
N VAL A 556 42.37 0.94 4.51
CA VAL A 556 41.87 -0.46 4.59
C VAL A 556 40.37 -0.54 4.42
N ARG A 557 39.64 0.48 4.88
CA ARG A 557 38.18 0.58 4.82
C ARG A 557 37.78 1.99 4.40
N ILE A 558 36.75 2.11 3.57
CA ILE A 558 36.23 3.40 3.12
C ILE A 558 34.72 3.47 3.30
N VAL A 559 34.22 4.65 3.64
CA VAL A 559 32.80 4.93 3.85
C VAL A 559 32.46 6.30 3.26
N LEU A 560 31.61 6.32 2.23
CA LEU A 560 31.22 7.52 1.47
C LEU A 560 29.87 8.08 1.95
N SER A 561 29.66 9.40 1.84
CA SER A 561 28.47 10.08 2.40
C SER A 561 27.12 9.77 1.75
N GLU A 562 27.12 9.18 0.55
CA GLU A 562 25.88 8.89 -0.19
C GLU A 562 25.45 7.42 -0.17
N LEU A 563 26.15 6.54 0.56
CA LEU A 563 25.84 5.10 0.58
C LEU A 563 24.77 4.76 1.63
N HIS A 564 23.49 5.05 1.33
CA HIS A 564 22.34 4.49 2.05
C HIS A 564 21.78 3.27 1.31
N TYR A 565 22.19 2.07 1.73
CA TYR A 565 21.47 0.84 1.37
C TYR A 565 20.13 0.80 2.07
N HIS A 566 19.04 0.92 1.30
CA HIS A 566 17.70 0.57 1.77
C HIS A 566 17.61 -0.94 2.00
N CYS A 567 17.46 -1.34 3.26
CA CYS A 567 16.74 -2.56 3.56
C CYS A 567 15.27 -2.35 3.12
N LYS A 568 14.84 -2.99 2.04
CA LYS A 568 13.42 -3.00 1.65
C LYS A 568 12.63 -3.81 2.67
N THR A 569 12.27 -3.22 3.81
CA THR A 569 11.10 -3.65 4.56
C THR A 569 9.86 -3.26 3.75
N ALA A 570 9.26 -4.25 3.11
CA ALA A 570 7.93 -4.12 2.56
C ALA A 570 6.93 -3.95 3.71
N ASP A 571 6.76 -2.72 4.20
CA ASP A 571 5.57 -2.36 4.98
C ASP A 571 5.02 -1.02 4.51
N LYS A 572 3.91 -1.08 3.76
CA LYS A 572 3.09 0.08 3.43
C LYS A 572 2.29 0.48 4.67
N ARG A 573 2.91 1.14 5.63
CA ARG A 573 2.19 1.90 6.68
C ARG A 573 2.90 3.21 6.96
N LYS A 574 2.31 4.31 6.46
CA LYS A 574 2.62 5.67 6.94
C LYS A 574 2.18 5.78 8.40
N PRO A 575 3.03 6.22 9.34
CA PRO A 575 2.52 6.82 10.57
C PRO A 575 2.13 8.27 10.26
N ARG A 576 0.81 8.52 10.20
CA ARG A 576 0.25 9.86 10.41
C ARG A 576 0.22 10.09 11.93
N ASN A 577 0.66 11.29 12.33
CA ASN A 577 0.53 11.90 13.66
C ASN A 577 1.66 11.63 14.66
N ALA A 578 2.66 12.51 14.65
CA ALA A 578 3.24 13.10 15.86
C ALA A 578 4.15 14.28 15.45
N LEU A 579 3.55 15.45 15.20
CA LEU A 579 4.27 16.71 15.15
C LEU A 579 3.57 17.65 16.12
N GLN A 580 4.00 17.63 17.38
CA GLN A 580 3.63 18.65 18.34
C GLN A 580 4.82 18.99 19.23
N LEU A 581 5.40 20.14 18.91
CA LEU A 581 6.05 21.12 19.81
C LEU A 581 6.90 20.60 20.97
N LEU A 582 8.22 20.74 20.82
CA LEU A 582 9.10 21.20 21.90
C LEU A 582 10.14 22.16 21.32
N THR A 583 9.75 23.42 21.17
CA THR A 583 10.66 24.57 21.15
C THR A 583 11.24 24.73 22.55
N THR A 584 12.52 24.44 22.73
CA THR A 584 13.27 24.86 23.91
C THR A 584 14.32 25.87 23.46
N GLU A 585 14.06 27.13 23.81
CA GLU A 585 14.87 28.31 23.56
C GLU A 585 16.27 28.17 24.18
N ARG A 586 17.32 28.58 23.45
CA ARG A 586 18.60 28.99 24.02
C ARG A 586 18.76 30.50 23.79
N PRO A 587 18.92 31.33 24.83
CA PRO A 587 19.00 32.77 24.65
C PRO A 587 20.46 33.27 24.61
N TYR A 588 20.67 34.33 23.82
CA TYR A 588 21.83 35.23 23.73
C TYR A 588 23.15 34.74 23.09
N THR A 589 23.43 35.24 21.87
CA THR A 589 24.57 36.12 21.60
C THR A 589 24.23 37.02 20.40
N GLU A 590 24.61 38.29 20.49
CA GLU A 590 24.12 39.43 19.73
C GLU A 590 24.57 39.53 18.26
N MET A 591 23.60 39.92 17.43
CA MET A 591 23.63 40.91 16.35
C MET A 591 24.98 41.25 15.65
N SER A 592 25.08 40.88 14.37
CA SER A 592 25.64 41.79 13.35
C SER A 592 24.91 41.60 12.01
N ALA A 593 24.63 42.71 11.34
CA ALA A 593 23.64 42.81 10.28
C ALA A 593 24.14 42.43 8.87
N SER A 594 23.25 41.73 8.15
CA SER A 594 22.95 41.79 6.72
C SER A 594 24.09 41.75 5.68
N LYS A 595 24.12 40.67 4.87
CA LYS A 595 24.22 40.73 3.40
C LYS A 595 23.43 39.58 2.77
N THR A 596 22.34 39.93 2.09
CA THR A 596 21.64 39.09 1.11
C THR A 596 22.59 38.73 -0.03
N LYS A 597 22.88 37.44 -0.22
CA LYS A 597 23.45 36.88 -1.44
C LYS A 597 22.82 35.52 -1.71
N ASN A 598 22.05 35.47 -2.79
CA ASN A 598 21.71 34.36 -3.66
C ASN A 598 21.91 32.94 -3.07
N GLU A 599 20.80 32.28 -2.76
CA GLU A 599 20.70 30.83 -2.60
C GLU A 599 21.14 30.17 -3.91
N VAL A 600 22.39 29.72 -3.94
CA VAL A 600 22.87 28.64 -4.81
C VAL A 600 22.57 27.36 -4.04
N LEU A 601 21.97 26.37 -4.70
CA LEU A 601 21.67 25.04 -4.16
C LEU A 601 22.76 24.58 -3.17
N GLU A 602 22.37 24.31 -1.93
CA GLU A 602 23.25 23.77 -0.88
C GLU A 602 23.77 22.39 -1.27
N SER A 603 25.06 22.39 -1.67
CA SER A 603 26.11 21.39 -1.49
C SER A 603 25.75 19.89 -1.55
N MET A 604 26.15 19.23 -2.64
CA MET A 604 26.51 17.81 -2.61
C MET A 604 27.70 17.62 -1.66
N SER A 605 27.60 16.71 -0.69
CA SER A 605 28.68 16.41 0.25
C SER A 605 29.59 15.32 -0.32
N THR A 606 30.76 15.69 -0.83
CA THR A 606 31.79 14.78 -1.36
C THR A 606 32.69 14.16 -0.28
N GLY A 607 32.33 14.32 1.01
CA GLY A 607 33.07 13.81 2.15
C GLY A 607 33.08 12.28 2.25
N PHE A 608 34.19 11.74 2.74
CA PHE A 608 34.36 10.31 3.00
C PHE A 608 35.27 10.05 4.21
N PHE A 609 35.03 8.91 4.85
CA PHE A 609 35.83 8.42 5.97
C PHE A 609 36.66 7.22 5.53
N VAL A 610 37.88 7.15 6.03
CA VAL A 610 38.83 6.09 5.72
C VAL A 610 39.44 5.58 7.01
N GLY A 611 39.48 4.26 7.18
CA GLY A 611 40.21 3.62 8.27
C GLY A 611 41.54 3.07 7.77
N THR A 612 42.63 3.29 8.50
CA THR A 612 43.99 2.89 8.11
C THR A 612 44.46 1.59 8.78
N GLU A 613 45.56 1.02 8.27
CA GLU A 613 46.27 -0.12 8.87
C GLU A 613 46.80 0.20 10.29
N GLY A 614 47.08 1.46 10.58
CA GLY A 614 47.62 1.95 11.85
C GLY A 614 46.58 2.24 12.93
N GLY A 615 45.28 2.15 12.62
CA GLY A 615 44.22 2.47 13.59
C GLY A 615 43.75 3.93 13.57
N GLU A 616 44.17 4.70 12.56
CA GLU A 616 43.72 6.07 12.35
C GLU A 616 42.46 6.12 11.49
N ILE A 617 41.55 7.04 11.83
CA ILE A 617 40.41 7.40 10.99
C ILE A 617 40.69 8.74 10.35
N VAL A 618 40.59 8.78 9.03
CA VAL A 618 40.81 9.96 8.21
C VAL A 618 39.47 10.38 7.61
N TYR A 619 39.01 11.57 7.95
CA TYR A 619 37.93 12.23 7.23
C TYR A 619 38.53 13.15 6.18
N SER A 620 38.10 13.03 4.94
CA SER A 620 38.56 13.91 3.86
C SER A 620 37.43 14.20 2.90
N ASP A 621 37.50 15.37 2.28
CA ASP A 621 36.69 15.73 1.13
C ASP A 621 37.58 15.62 -0.12
N TRP A 622 37.03 15.50 -1.32
CA TRP A 622 37.86 15.48 -2.52
C TRP A 622 37.38 16.49 -3.55
N LYS A 623 38.35 17.06 -4.28
CA LYS A 623 38.10 17.95 -5.41
C LYS A 623 38.96 17.53 -6.58
N VAL A 624 38.36 17.50 -7.77
CA VAL A 624 39.06 17.23 -9.03
C VAL A 624 39.96 18.41 -9.37
N GLU A 625 41.23 18.14 -9.68
CA GLU A 625 42.14 19.18 -10.20
C GLU A 625 41.86 19.39 -11.69
N THR A 626 41.80 20.65 -12.12
CA THR A 626 41.25 21.03 -13.44
C THR A 626 42.13 20.62 -14.65
N ASP A 627 43.32 20.05 -14.40
CA ASP A 627 44.35 19.77 -15.41
C ASP A 627 44.89 18.31 -15.40
N SER A 628 44.37 17.40 -14.57
CA SER A 628 44.79 15.97 -14.56
C SER A 628 43.67 15.02 -14.12
N ASP A 629 43.65 13.78 -14.60
CA ASP A 629 42.72 12.70 -14.17
C ASP A 629 42.96 12.22 -12.71
N SER A 630 43.69 13.02 -11.91
CA SER A 630 43.95 12.79 -10.49
C SER A 630 43.20 13.83 -9.67
N ALA A 631 42.51 13.37 -8.63
CA ALA A 631 41.90 14.24 -7.63
C ALA A 631 42.70 14.21 -6.33
N ARG A 632 42.69 15.32 -5.60
CA ARG A 632 43.41 15.46 -4.33
C ARG A 632 42.42 15.50 -3.18
N ALA A 633 42.79 14.84 -2.08
CA ALA A 633 42.11 14.96 -0.79
C ALA A 633 42.28 16.39 -0.23
N VAL A 634 41.18 16.99 0.20
CA VAL A 634 41.05 18.35 0.75
C VAL A 634 40.39 18.25 2.13
N ASN A 635 40.72 19.16 3.05
CA ASN A 635 40.15 19.20 4.41
C ASN A 635 40.36 17.91 5.23
N THR A 636 41.54 17.29 5.09
CA THR A 636 41.88 16.04 5.78
C THR A 636 42.00 16.23 7.30
N GLN A 637 41.18 15.51 8.06
CA GLN A 637 41.25 15.41 9.51
C GLN A 637 41.60 13.97 9.90
N LYS A 638 42.55 13.80 10.83
CA LYS A 638 43.02 12.49 11.30
C LYS A 638 42.70 12.30 12.78
N TYR A 639 42.17 11.13 13.12
CA TYR A 639 41.84 10.74 14.49
C TYR A 639 42.46 9.38 14.82
N ALA A 640 43.45 9.36 15.72
CA ALA A 640 44.11 8.13 16.17
C ALA A 640 43.37 7.56 17.40
N ILE A 641 42.44 6.61 17.18
CA ILE A 641 41.58 6.05 18.23
C ILE A 641 41.80 4.55 18.45
N HIS A 642 42.05 3.83 17.37
CA HIS A 642 42.32 2.40 17.43
C HIS A 642 43.82 2.16 17.55
N THR A 643 44.19 1.06 18.20
CA THR A 643 45.61 0.70 18.44
C THR A 643 46.21 -0.15 17.32
N GLU A 644 45.37 -0.73 16.48
CA GLU A 644 45.73 -1.62 15.38
C GLU A 644 44.77 -1.36 14.21
N THR A 645 44.93 -2.11 13.13
CA THR A 645 44.14 -2.00 11.88
C THR A 645 42.64 -1.93 12.12
N ILE A 646 42.00 -1.00 11.41
CA ILE A 646 40.54 -0.87 11.41
C ILE A 646 39.96 -1.95 10.51
N HIS A 647 39.29 -2.92 11.12
CA HIS A 647 38.69 -4.05 10.41
C HIS A 647 37.28 -3.73 9.91
N THR A 648 36.57 -2.82 10.56
CA THR A 648 35.23 -2.40 10.19
C THR A 648 35.11 -0.89 10.30
N LEU A 649 34.62 -0.27 9.24
CA LEU A 649 34.16 1.11 9.22
C LEU A 649 32.81 1.10 8.48
N GLN A 650 31.72 1.43 9.16
CA GLN A 650 30.37 1.23 8.61
C GLN A 650 29.39 2.29 9.10
N ARG A 651 28.61 2.89 8.18
CA ARG A 651 27.47 3.74 8.54
C ARG A 651 26.34 2.94 9.19
N SER A 652 25.61 3.58 10.08
CA SER A 652 24.39 3.01 10.63
C SER A 652 23.37 2.79 9.52
N PRO A 653 22.68 1.63 9.46
CA PRO A 653 21.56 1.42 8.55
C PRO A 653 20.36 2.37 8.82
N PHE A 654 20.34 3.01 9.99
CA PHE A 654 19.21 3.82 10.47
C PHE A 654 19.48 5.32 10.44
N PHE A 655 20.74 5.73 10.63
CA PHE A 655 21.15 7.13 10.73
C PHE A 655 22.24 7.45 9.69
N LYS A 656 22.13 8.61 9.04
CA LYS A 656 23.00 8.96 7.90
C LYS A 656 24.39 9.45 8.29
N ASP A 657 24.40 10.09 9.44
CA ASP A 657 25.48 10.76 10.14
C ASP A 657 26.23 9.83 11.10
N ILE A 658 25.65 8.71 11.52
CA ILE A 658 26.30 7.82 12.50
C ILE A 658 27.19 6.78 11.82
N ILE A 659 28.44 6.68 12.27
CA ILE A 659 29.45 5.74 11.76
C ILE A 659 30.03 4.92 12.92
N LEU A 660 30.21 3.61 12.69
CA LEU A 660 30.89 2.69 13.59
C LEU A 660 32.28 2.37 13.05
N SER A 661 33.28 2.46 13.92
CA SER A 661 34.63 1.98 13.66
C SER A 661 35.04 0.92 14.67
N ILE A 662 35.63 -0.16 14.20
CA ILE A 662 36.12 -1.26 15.03
C ILE A 662 37.55 -1.60 14.58
N GLY A 663 38.48 -1.56 15.53
CA GLY A 663 39.89 -1.85 15.29
C GLY A 663 40.62 -2.14 16.58
N GLY A 664 41.62 -3.01 16.51
CA GLY A 664 42.43 -3.40 17.68
C GLY A 664 41.58 -4.00 18.80
N ARG A 665 41.38 -3.25 19.90
CA ARG A 665 40.69 -3.73 21.11
C ARG A 665 39.54 -2.84 21.55
N ASN A 666 39.09 -1.93 20.69
CA ASN A 666 37.99 -1.03 21.01
C ASN A 666 37.12 -0.76 19.79
N PHE A 667 35.94 -0.23 20.03
CA PHE A 667 35.10 0.36 18.98
C PHE A 667 34.84 1.84 19.31
N ALA A 668 34.52 2.62 18.29
CA ALA A 668 34.08 3.99 18.43
C ALA A 668 32.88 4.28 17.51
N ILE A 669 31.98 5.14 17.98
CA ILE A 669 30.82 5.62 17.24
C ILE A 669 30.99 7.12 17.01
N TRP A 670 30.78 7.55 15.78
CA TRP A 670 31.05 8.88 15.28
C TRP A 670 29.78 9.53 14.72
N GLU A 671 29.72 10.85 14.74
CA GLU A 671 28.68 11.65 14.08
C GLU A 671 29.34 12.52 13.01
N GLU A 672 28.83 12.45 11.78
CA GLU A 672 29.27 13.29 10.68
C GLU A 672 28.97 14.77 10.98
N GLY A 673 29.99 15.62 10.89
CA GLY A 673 29.90 17.04 11.25
C GLY A 673 30.38 17.37 12.68
N VAL A 674 30.59 16.37 13.54
CA VAL A 674 31.18 16.58 14.87
C VAL A 674 32.69 16.37 14.84
N THR A 675 33.45 17.46 14.99
CA THR A 675 34.93 17.43 14.93
C THR A 675 35.61 17.24 16.28
N ASN A 676 34.84 17.13 17.38
CA ASN A 676 35.38 17.04 18.74
C ASN A 676 35.78 15.61 19.15
N GLY A 677 35.72 14.65 18.23
CA GLY A 677 36.00 13.22 18.47
C GLY A 677 34.72 12.35 18.42
N PRO A 678 34.82 11.05 18.80
CA PRO A 678 33.70 10.12 18.75
C PRO A 678 32.64 10.43 19.81
N ILE A 679 31.39 10.12 19.51
CA ILE A 679 30.25 10.21 20.44
C ILE A 679 30.43 9.22 21.59
N LEU A 680 30.83 8.00 21.23
CA LEU A 680 31.04 6.90 22.16
C LEU A 680 32.33 6.18 21.79
N GLN A 681 33.18 5.96 22.78
CA GLN A 681 34.35 5.11 22.65
C GLN A 681 34.28 4.03 23.72
N SER A 682 34.48 2.78 23.31
CA SER A 682 34.49 1.65 24.24
C SER A 682 35.78 1.59 25.04
N SER A 683 35.72 0.93 26.20
CA SER A 683 36.92 0.49 26.89
C SER A 683 37.66 -0.58 26.08
N CYS A 684 38.93 -0.80 26.40
CA CYS A 684 39.74 -1.84 25.75
C CYS A 684 39.26 -3.23 26.19
N SER A 685 38.87 -4.06 25.23
CA SER A 685 38.50 -5.46 25.44
C SER A 685 39.73 -6.33 25.76
N ALA A 686 39.48 -7.50 26.36
CA ALA A 686 40.53 -8.47 26.66
C ALA A 686 41.08 -9.16 25.40
N GLY A 687 40.22 -9.43 24.40
CA GLY A 687 40.59 -9.96 23.09
C GLY A 687 40.66 -8.87 22.02
N ARG A 688 41.23 -9.18 20.86
CA ARG A 688 41.24 -8.26 19.72
C ARG A 688 39.98 -8.41 18.88
N TYR A 689 39.45 -7.29 18.43
CA TYR A 689 38.31 -7.21 17.52
C TYR A 689 38.77 -7.34 16.08
N THR A 690 38.20 -8.30 15.38
CA THR A 690 38.66 -8.72 14.04
C THR A 690 37.60 -8.49 12.96
N ALA A 691 36.33 -8.37 13.35
CA ALA A 691 35.21 -8.05 12.46
C ALA A 691 34.08 -7.40 13.26
N GLY A 692 33.20 -6.67 12.61
CA GLY A 692 31.93 -6.30 13.18
C GLY A 692 30.94 -5.80 12.16
N HIS A 693 29.68 -5.69 12.58
CA HIS A 693 28.60 -5.22 11.74
C HIS A 693 27.42 -4.73 12.57
N TRP A 694 26.74 -3.70 12.10
CA TRP A 694 25.47 -3.23 12.68
C TRP A 694 24.37 -4.30 12.59
N SER A 695 23.45 -4.31 13.54
CA SER A 695 22.17 -4.99 13.31
C SER A 695 21.41 -4.29 12.19
N LEU A 696 20.71 -5.05 11.36
CA LEU A 696 19.90 -4.52 10.27
C LEU A 696 18.48 -4.13 10.73
N THR A 697 18.10 -4.47 11.96
CA THR A 697 16.74 -4.25 12.49
C THR A 697 16.66 -3.48 13.80
N ARG A 698 17.75 -3.42 14.57
CA ARG A 698 17.81 -2.64 15.82
C ARG A 698 18.95 -1.59 15.77
N PRO A 699 18.65 -0.29 15.89
CA PRO A 699 19.66 0.78 15.81
C PRO A 699 20.75 0.73 16.90
N GLY A 700 20.42 0.29 18.11
CA GLY A 700 21.35 0.24 19.24
C GLY A 700 22.16 -1.05 19.34
N VAL A 701 22.03 -1.96 18.36
CA VAL A 701 22.65 -3.30 18.41
C VAL A 701 23.68 -3.48 17.31
N PHE A 702 24.84 -4.01 17.67
CA PHE A 702 25.88 -4.44 16.73
C PHE A 702 26.63 -5.66 17.26
N PHE A 703 27.24 -6.40 16.33
CA PHE A 703 27.96 -7.64 16.61
C PHE A 703 29.45 -7.42 16.32
N ILE A 704 30.32 -7.89 17.22
CA ILE A 704 31.77 -7.80 17.06
C ILE A 704 32.38 -9.19 17.21
N GLY A 705 33.19 -9.61 16.24
CA GLY A 705 33.96 -10.84 16.27
C GLY A 705 35.34 -10.63 16.87
N ARG A 706 35.84 -11.66 17.56
CA ARG A 706 37.13 -11.63 18.25
C ARG A 706 38.13 -12.65 17.71
N ASP A 707 39.40 -12.43 18.04
CA ASP A 707 40.50 -13.33 17.70
C ASP A 707 40.48 -14.68 18.44
N ASP A 708 39.71 -14.80 19.52
CA ASP A 708 39.49 -16.03 20.30
C ASP A 708 38.25 -16.83 19.86
N GLY A 709 37.58 -16.43 18.78
CA GLY A 709 36.38 -17.12 18.25
C GLY A 709 35.07 -16.76 18.94
N ASN A 710 35.08 -15.76 19.83
CA ASN A 710 33.89 -15.23 20.48
C ASN A 710 33.26 -14.09 19.68
N ILE A 711 31.93 -13.98 19.76
CA ILE A 711 31.17 -12.81 19.31
C ILE A 711 30.68 -12.03 20.52
N ASP A 712 31.02 -10.76 20.59
CA ASP A 712 30.47 -9.79 21.53
C ASP A 712 29.22 -9.16 20.91
N ILE A 713 28.10 -9.22 21.63
CA ILE A 713 26.81 -8.62 21.26
C ILE A 713 26.61 -7.37 22.08
N TRP A 714 26.64 -6.22 21.43
CA TRP A 714 26.41 -4.93 22.06
C TRP A 714 24.95 -4.52 21.89
N ASP A 715 24.31 -4.10 22.99
CA ASP A 715 22.96 -3.53 23.02
C ASP A 715 23.07 -2.25 23.86
N LEU A 716 23.26 -1.11 23.18
CA LEU A 716 23.56 0.17 23.81
C LEU A 716 22.44 0.66 24.71
N VAL A 717 21.20 0.19 24.49
CA VAL A 717 20.05 0.50 25.35
C VAL A 717 20.17 -0.20 26.71
N LYS A 718 20.84 -1.37 26.75
CA LYS A 718 21.06 -2.13 27.99
C LYS A 718 22.35 -1.72 28.69
N LYS A 719 23.47 -1.73 27.96
CA LYS A 719 24.82 -1.47 28.50
C LYS A 719 25.69 -0.77 27.45
N THR A 720 26.37 0.28 27.86
CA THR A 720 27.29 1.05 27.01
C THR A 720 28.77 0.80 27.31
N TYR A 721 29.10 0.28 28.50
CA TYR A 721 30.49 0.13 28.98
C TYR A 721 31.07 -1.28 28.79
N GLU A 722 30.23 -2.29 28.58
CA GLU A 722 30.60 -3.69 28.36
C GLU A 722 29.61 -4.37 27.41
N PRO A 723 29.99 -5.45 26.70
CA PRO A 723 29.06 -6.17 25.84
C PRO A 723 27.90 -6.73 26.65
N SER A 724 26.69 -6.67 26.07
CA SER A 724 25.49 -7.17 26.74
C SER A 724 25.56 -8.69 26.95
N HIS A 725 26.08 -9.39 25.95
CA HIS A 725 26.30 -10.83 25.92
C HIS A 725 27.53 -11.14 25.06
N PHE A 726 28.17 -12.28 25.30
CA PHE A 726 29.18 -12.83 24.40
C PHE A 726 28.96 -14.33 24.24
N GLN A 727 29.31 -14.89 23.08
CA GLN A 727 29.12 -16.31 22.78
C GLN A 727 30.29 -16.86 21.97
N ASN A 728 30.80 -18.03 22.37
CA ASN A 728 31.82 -18.76 21.61
C ASN A 728 31.19 -19.47 20.41
N ILE A 729 31.70 -19.21 19.21
CA ILE A 729 31.21 -19.79 17.96
C ILE A 729 32.24 -20.74 17.36
N SER A 730 33.48 -20.29 17.23
CA SER A 730 34.61 -21.09 16.75
C SER A 730 35.72 -21.16 17.80
N LYS A 731 36.66 -22.08 17.60
CA LYS A 731 37.91 -22.18 18.38
C LYS A 731 39.01 -21.27 17.84
N SER A 732 38.75 -20.63 16.71
CA SER A 732 39.72 -19.85 15.95
C SER A 732 39.19 -18.45 15.67
N MET A 733 40.04 -17.56 15.16
CA MET A 733 39.68 -16.14 15.01
C MET A 733 38.48 -15.97 14.07
N ILE A 734 37.57 -15.07 14.44
CA ILE A 734 36.47 -14.67 13.56
C ILE A 734 37.03 -13.75 12.49
N THR A 735 36.74 -14.01 11.22
CA THR A 735 37.31 -13.27 10.09
C THR A 735 36.32 -12.29 9.46
N PHE A 736 35.03 -12.63 9.45
CA PHE A 736 33.98 -11.81 8.86
C PHE A 736 32.63 -12.06 9.55
N ILE A 737 31.79 -11.02 9.59
CA ILE A 737 30.42 -11.10 10.11
C ILE A 737 29.48 -10.41 9.12
N SER A 738 28.38 -11.07 8.76
CA SER A 738 27.41 -10.56 7.81
C SER A 738 25.98 -10.93 8.24
N PRO A 739 25.18 -9.98 8.76
CA PRO A 739 23.77 -10.23 9.10
C PRO A 739 22.87 -10.23 7.86
N TRP A 740 21.76 -10.96 7.96
CA TRP A 740 20.77 -11.06 6.89
C TRP A 740 19.35 -11.20 7.44
N ILE A 741 18.41 -10.50 6.81
CA ILE A 741 16.99 -10.56 7.16
C ILE A 741 16.31 -11.53 6.19
N ALA A 742 16.09 -12.76 6.64
CA ALA A 742 15.40 -13.78 5.85
C ALA A 742 13.89 -13.54 5.81
N SER A 743 13.31 -13.10 6.93
CA SER A 743 11.90 -12.71 7.07
C SER A 743 11.74 -11.73 8.22
N PRO A 744 10.59 -11.04 8.37
CA PRO A 744 10.36 -10.16 9.51
C PRO A 744 10.54 -10.83 10.89
N LYS A 745 10.38 -12.16 10.96
CA LYS A 745 10.47 -12.93 12.21
C LYS A 745 11.80 -13.66 12.39
N GLN A 746 12.58 -13.84 11.33
CA GLN A 746 13.78 -14.68 11.33
C GLN A 746 14.93 -13.96 10.65
N HIS A 747 15.97 -13.67 11.42
CA HIS A 747 17.19 -13.02 10.95
C HIS A 747 18.37 -13.96 11.23
N PHE A 748 19.35 -13.94 10.33
CA PHE A 748 20.55 -14.77 10.43
C PHE A 748 21.79 -13.89 10.55
N LEU A 749 22.84 -14.47 11.14
CA LEU A 749 24.17 -13.92 11.23
C LEU A 749 25.13 -14.95 10.65
N ALA A 750 25.72 -14.64 9.50
CA ALA A 750 26.84 -15.39 8.95
C ALA A 750 28.13 -14.94 9.64
N VAL A 751 28.93 -15.90 10.09
CA VAL A 751 30.16 -15.71 10.85
C VAL A 751 31.18 -16.68 10.29
N SER A 752 32.28 -16.17 9.77
CA SER A 752 33.36 -17.02 9.26
C SER A 752 34.56 -17.04 10.21
N ASP A 753 35.34 -18.12 10.15
CA ASP A 753 36.62 -18.23 10.85
C ASP A 753 37.82 -18.26 9.89
N ASP A 754 39.03 -18.36 10.45
CA ASP A 754 40.29 -18.47 9.70
C ASP A 754 40.67 -19.92 9.31
N LEU A 755 39.83 -20.90 9.66
CA LEU A 755 39.99 -22.32 9.32
C LEU A 755 39.16 -22.73 8.10
N GLY A 756 38.40 -21.78 7.53
CA GLY A 756 37.60 -22.00 6.32
C GLY A 756 36.17 -22.45 6.62
N VAL A 757 35.69 -22.22 7.84
CA VAL A 757 34.33 -22.58 8.25
C VAL A 757 33.44 -21.35 8.25
N LEU A 758 32.30 -21.46 7.57
CA LEU A 758 31.23 -20.48 7.65
C LEU A 758 30.14 -21.01 8.58
N HIS A 759 29.87 -20.31 9.68
CA HIS A 759 28.77 -20.57 10.60
C HIS A 759 27.60 -19.64 10.30
N VAL A 760 26.39 -20.18 10.20
CA VAL A 760 25.15 -19.41 10.14
C VAL A 760 24.39 -19.59 11.44
N LEU A 761 24.13 -18.48 12.11
CA LEU A 761 23.45 -18.41 13.40
C LEU A 761 22.12 -17.67 13.25
N GLU A 762 21.07 -18.12 13.93
CA GLU A 762 19.79 -17.44 14.01
C GLU A 762 19.82 -16.40 15.15
N ILE A 763 19.47 -15.16 14.82
CA ILE A 763 19.42 -14.03 15.77
C ILE A 763 18.10 -14.11 16.54
N CYS A 764 18.18 -14.13 17.87
CA CYS A 764 16.99 -14.19 18.73
C CYS A 764 16.09 -12.95 18.60
N GLN A 765 14.81 -13.12 18.91
CA GLN A 765 13.79 -12.06 18.78
C GLN A 765 14.13 -10.80 19.61
N THR A 766 14.77 -10.97 20.76
CA THR A 766 15.20 -9.85 21.63
C THR A 766 16.20 -8.90 20.93
N LEU A 767 17.00 -9.41 20.00
CA LEU A 767 18.00 -8.64 19.26
C LEU A 767 17.50 -8.16 17.88
N SER A 768 16.32 -8.60 17.46
CA SER A 768 15.75 -8.28 16.14
C SER A 768 14.51 -7.40 16.17
N TYR A 769 13.76 -7.36 17.27
CA TYR A 769 12.61 -6.46 17.41
C TYR A 769 13.03 -5.13 18.02
N PRO A 770 12.85 -4.00 17.30
CA PRO A 770 13.19 -2.68 17.82
C PRO A 770 12.27 -2.28 18.98
N LEU A 771 12.81 -1.53 19.93
CA LEU A 771 12.04 -0.90 20.99
C LEU A 771 11.47 0.44 20.49
N GLN A 772 10.30 0.86 20.98
CA GLN A 772 9.62 2.07 20.48
C GLN A 772 10.40 3.38 20.68
N ASN A 773 11.36 3.41 21.62
CA ASN A 773 12.16 4.59 21.98
C ASN A 773 13.68 4.33 21.84
N GLU A 774 14.08 3.35 21.02
CA GLU A 774 15.48 3.10 20.63
C GLU A 774 15.85 3.97 19.43
#